data_AF-A0A3D0LB45-F1
#
_entry.id   AF-A0A3D0LB45-F1
#
_cell.length_a   1.000
_cell.length_b   1.000
_cell.length_c   1.000
_cell.angle_alpha   90.00
_cell.angle_beta   90.00
_cell.angle_gamma   90.00
#
_symmetry.space_group_name_H-M   'P 1'
#
loop_
_entity.id
_entity.type
_entity.pdbx_description
1 polymer ?
#
loop_
_entity_poly.entity_id
_entity_poly.type
_entity_poly.pdbx_seq_one_letter_code
_entity_poly.pdbx_strand_id
1 'polypeptide(L)'
;MTLLKFYSSKQRTPVIEFGEFVDYLKRYAQHHTDENPELVVYTNGSNDSLQEELSKLVSERHISMLTQGGKQFIAVINYFMERYTETYAEMERNFSLPFPNMNDLPKHVPADIADRQQASDIIFKLLDENFRPDDKTLYCILFSKGVPGVLLPSTVSGITLVNICLKKLQDLLRKGDAHDYFQKKITGANPGKEISIKNFFTSFMAKPEETWLMLRSNGDSFYYWNQLCYFIKQDCTKMKDFNAEDINVLQTVGIIEVAASFYKNKASEKLLKDAAFKALDEQLLHPPYYFTMDDIMKFKDANGNLLVTKYTESDLKDHLEYMTSQTVGAELPTLLSFKINDMQTYLILKEKVMPLIVRLCNDARELIRESLAKSWYKYMLDYEILPEMKEQPAFERCLERELKVCSPILYGILTSSFLPVLSYDDKTPGKIPLYRDGLLIPYSELLLLRRTEIYSSARIKLPFWYTIPVFSWIVAAIKRKSKEQRRRDSEKSATEKVLEDEKNKAAAKQTELDAKDGADPKKARKKELRHAAANVESQIVPGNSTIDRELDSYMQEWNDRISKQAHDDLVEDINTLIRDYTRKTLRSLKTENLTRDRVASLAEALVDTPSLMKVKNHPALKRYIELYMVKLIKNLP
;
A
#
# COMPACT_ATOMS: atom_id res chain seq x y z
N MET A 1 -46.13 -18.86 1.43
CA MET A 1 -45.87 -17.57 0.73
C MET A 1 -46.54 -17.47 -0.64
N THR A 2 -46.41 -18.46 -1.53
CA THR A 2 -46.96 -18.42 -2.90
C THR A 2 -48.47 -18.15 -2.95
N LEU A 3 -49.25 -18.78 -2.07
CA LEU A 3 -50.70 -18.57 -1.97
C LEU A 3 -51.07 -17.17 -1.44
N LEU A 4 -50.30 -16.62 -0.49
CA LEU A 4 -50.48 -15.24 -0.01
C LEU A 4 -50.23 -14.23 -1.14
N LYS A 5 -49.15 -14.42 -1.92
CA LYS A 5 -48.86 -13.59 -3.09
C LYS A 5 -50.00 -13.64 -4.10
N PHE A 6 -50.43 -14.85 -4.47
CA PHE A 6 -51.51 -15.05 -5.43
C PHE A 6 -52.84 -14.44 -4.95
N TYR A 7 -53.15 -14.55 -3.66
CA TYR A 7 -54.34 -13.93 -3.08
C TYR A 7 -54.24 -12.39 -3.09
N SER A 8 -53.11 -11.82 -2.67
CA SER A 8 -52.88 -10.37 -2.69
C SER A 8 -52.93 -9.79 -4.11
N SER A 9 -52.36 -10.49 -5.10
CA SER A 9 -52.37 -10.04 -6.49
C SER A 9 -53.77 -10.10 -7.10
N LYS A 10 -54.55 -11.14 -6.77
CA LYS A 10 -55.94 -11.29 -7.24
C LYS A 10 -56.86 -10.22 -6.65
N GLN A 11 -56.70 -9.91 -5.36
CA GLN A 11 -57.49 -8.87 -4.70
C GLN A 11 -56.98 -7.45 -4.95
N ARG A 12 -55.75 -7.30 -5.48
CA ARG A 12 -55.03 -6.02 -5.63
C ARG A 12 -54.89 -5.26 -4.31
N THR A 13 -54.80 -5.99 -3.20
CA THR A 13 -54.70 -5.44 -1.85
C THR A 13 -53.43 -5.94 -1.17
N PRO A 14 -52.60 -5.03 -0.61
CA PRO A 14 -51.39 -5.43 0.13
C PRO A 14 -51.68 -5.92 1.55
N VAL A 15 -52.88 -5.62 2.06
CA VAL A 15 -53.34 -5.95 3.41
C VAL A 15 -54.53 -6.88 3.29
N ILE A 16 -54.43 -8.04 3.90
CA ILE A 16 -55.44 -9.10 3.84
C ILE A 16 -56.00 -9.33 5.25
N GLU A 17 -57.31 -9.44 5.41
CA GLU A 17 -57.90 -9.87 6.68
C GLU A 17 -57.60 -11.35 6.92
N PHE A 18 -57.06 -11.69 8.10
CA PHE A 18 -56.65 -13.05 8.45
C PHE A 18 -57.81 -14.05 8.32
N GLY A 19 -59.01 -13.68 8.77
CA GLY A 19 -60.21 -14.52 8.66
C GLY A 19 -60.59 -14.84 7.21
N GLU A 20 -60.57 -13.85 6.33
CA GLU A 20 -60.88 -14.04 4.90
C GLU A 20 -59.83 -14.93 4.21
N PHE A 21 -58.55 -14.78 4.59
CA PHE A 21 -57.49 -15.62 4.07
C PHE A 21 -57.62 -17.07 4.52
N VAL A 22 -58.00 -17.31 5.78
CA VAL A 22 -58.27 -18.66 6.31
C VAL A 22 -59.39 -19.34 5.54
N ASP A 23 -60.49 -18.62 5.26
CA ASP A 23 -61.62 -19.16 4.50
C ASP A 23 -61.24 -19.46 3.05
N TYR A 24 -60.43 -18.60 2.43
CA TYR A 24 -59.87 -18.84 1.10
C TYR A 24 -58.97 -20.07 1.09
N LEU A 25 -58.06 -20.19 2.06
CA LEU A 25 -57.11 -21.30 2.18
C LEU A 25 -57.84 -22.64 2.34
N LYS A 26 -58.90 -22.68 3.17
CA LYS A 26 -59.76 -23.85 3.35
C LYS A 26 -60.41 -24.29 2.05
N ARG A 27 -61.01 -23.35 1.31
CA ARG A 27 -61.63 -23.64 -0.01
C ARG A 27 -60.59 -24.09 -1.04
N TYR A 28 -59.42 -23.45 -1.06
CA TYR A 28 -58.33 -23.80 -1.97
C TYR A 28 -57.81 -25.21 -1.69
N ALA A 29 -57.57 -25.54 -0.42
CA ALA A 29 -57.12 -26.84 0.04
C ALA A 29 -58.15 -27.95 -0.25
N GLN A 30 -59.45 -27.69 -0.08
CA GLN A 30 -60.52 -28.64 -0.42
C GLN A 30 -60.60 -28.97 -1.92
N HIS A 31 -60.21 -28.03 -2.79
CA HIS A 31 -60.24 -28.24 -4.24
C HIS A 31 -58.96 -28.87 -4.81
N HIS A 32 -57.82 -28.77 -4.11
CA HIS A 32 -56.51 -29.20 -4.62
C HIS A 32 -55.86 -30.27 -3.73
N THR A 33 -56.65 -30.96 -2.91
CA THR A 33 -56.18 -31.96 -1.94
C THR A 33 -55.64 -33.22 -2.61
N ASP A 34 -56.17 -33.57 -3.78
CA ASP A 34 -55.72 -34.71 -4.58
C ASP A 34 -54.40 -34.43 -5.31
N GLU A 35 -54.10 -33.17 -5.63
CA GLU A 35 -52.89 -32.74 -6.34
C GLU A 35 -51.74 -32.39 -5.40
N ASN A 36 -52.04 -31.86 -4.20
CA ASN A 36 -51.03 -31.45 -3.21
C ASN A 36 -51.38 -31.95 -1.80
N PRO A 37 -50.82 -33.11 -1.38
CA PRO A 37 -51.16 -33.74 -0.10
C PRO A 37 -50.75 -32.91 1.13
N GLU A 38 -49.84 -31.95 0.99
CA GLU A 38 -49.43 -31.02 2.06
C GLU A 38 -50.56 -30.06 2.50
N LEU A 39 -51.56 -29.84 1.65
CA LEU A 39 -52.66 -28.91 1.94
C LEU A 39 -53.75 -29.49 2.88
N VAL A 40 -53.69 -30.80 3.16
CA VAL A 40 -54.69 -31.51 4.01
C VAL A 40 -54.79 -30.87 5.40
N VAL A 41 -53.67 -30.41 5.97
CA VAL A 41 -53.58 -29.79 7.30
C VAL A 41 -54.52 -28.57 7.43
N TYR A 42 -54.79 -27.88 6.32
CA TYR A 42 -55.60 -26.66 6.28
C TYR A 42 -57.11 -26.90 6.10
N THR A 43 -57.54 -28.14 5.84
CA THR A 43 -58.96 -28.44 5.58
C THR A 43 -59.79 -28.58 6.87
N ASN A 44 -59.23 -29.20 7.91
CA ASN A 44 -59.93 -29.52 9.17
C ASN A 44 -59.16 -29.15 10.46
N GLY A 45 -57.92 -28.65 10.37
CA GLY A 45 -57.09 -28.31 11.53
C GLY A 45 -57.47 -27.00 12.25
N SER A 46 -57.02 -26.84 13.50
CA SER A 46 -57.06 -25.55 14.20
C SER A 46 -56.21 -24.52 13.45
N ASN A 47 -56.54 -23.23 13.58
CA ASN A 47 -55.79 -22.16 12.92
C ASN A 47 -54.33 -22.02 13.44
N ASP A 48 -53.93 -22.82 14.42
CA ASP A 48 -52.63 -22.77 15.09
C ASP A 48 -51.48 -23.11 14.14
N SER A 49 -51.66 -24.10 13.25
CA SER A 49 -50.64 -24.47 12.24
C SER A 49 -50.38 -23.34 11.25
N LEU A 50 -51.43 -22.62 10.82
CA LEU A 50 -51.29 -21.45 9.96
C LEU A 50 -50.61 -20.29 10.71
N GLN A 51 -50.95 -20.08 11.98
CA GLN A 51 -50.28 -19.05 12.79
C GLN A 51 -48.80 -19.35 12.99
N GLU A 52 -48.41 -20.61 13.17
CA GLU A 52 -47.00 -21.00 13.27
C GLU A 52 -46.24 -20.71 11.95
N GLU A 53 -46.82 -21.06 10.79
CA GLU A 53 -46.20 -20.72 9.50
C GLU A 53 -46.14 -19.22 9.23
N LEU A 54 -47.18 -18.47 9.59
CA LEU A 54 -47.15 -17.01 9.49
C LEU A 54 -46.09 -16.42 10.44
N SER A 55 -45.89 -16.99 11.62
CA SER A 55 -44.84 -16.53 12.54
C SER A 55 -43.43 -16.74 11.96
N LYS A 56 -43.20 -17.85 11.23
CA LYS A 56 -41.96 -18.08 10.46
C LYS A 56 -41.80 -17.02 9.38
N LEU A 57 -42.85 -16.73 8.61
CA LEU A 57 -42.83 -15.70 7.56
C LEU A 57 -42.65 -14.27 8.12
N VAL A 58 -43.12 -13.98 9.34
CA VAL A 58 -42.83 -12.73 10.05
C VAL A 58 -41.35 -12.65 10.43
N SER A 59 -40.78 -13.75 10.96
CA SER A 59 -39.36 -13.81 11.32
C SER A 59 -38.43 -13.62 10.11
N GLU A 60 -38.87 -14.10 8.94
CA GLU A 60 -38.18 -13.93 7.64
C GLU A 60 -38.47 -12.60 6.93
N ARG A 61 -39.25 -11.69 7.56
CA ARG A 61 -39.69 -10.40 7.00
C ARG A 61 -40.45 -10.50 5.66
N HIS A 62 -41.19 -11.57 5.43
CA HIS A 62 -42.07 -11.70 4.27
C HIS A 62 -43.43 -11.02 4.46
N ILE A 63 -43.90 -10.98 5.72
CA ILE A 63 -45.19 -10.42 6.10
C ILE A 63 -45.08 -9.68 7.44
N SER A 64 -45.99 -8.75 7.68
CA SER A 64 -46.19 -8.13 8.99
C SER A 64 -47.62 -8.39 9.46
N MET A 65 -47.77 -8.84 10.71
CA MET A 65 -49.06 -9.14 11.33
C MET A 65 -49.58 -7.92 12.08
N LEU A 66 -50.81 -7.54 11.81
CA LEU A 66 -51.45 -6.33 12.32
C LEU A 66 -52.70 -6.70 13.11
N THR A 67 -52.97 -5.99 14.20
CA THR A 67 -54.24 -6.14 14.92
C THR A 67 -54.91 -4.78 15.03
N GLN A 68 -56.11 -4.65 14.49
CA GLN A 68 -56.93 -3.44 14.61
C GLN A 68 -58.39 -3.78 14.87
N GLY A 69 -58.99 -3.11 15.87
CA GLY A 69 -60.41 -3.27 16.19
C GLY A 69 -60.81 -4.72 16.55
N GLY A 70 -59.88 -5.52 17.09
CA GLY A 70 -60.09 -6.94 17.39
C GLY A 70 -59.94 -7.90 16.20
N LYS A 71 -59.65 -7.40 15.00
CA LYS A 71 -59.36 -8.19 13.79
C LYS A 71 -57.86 -8.24 13.48
N GLN A 72 -57.39 -9.38 12.99
CA GLN A 72 -56.01 -9.57 12.53
C GLN A 72 -55.89 -9.36 11.02
N PHE A 73 -54.86 -8.67 10.57
CA PHE A 73 -54.53 -8.46 9.17
C PHE A 73 -53.09 -8.88 8.86
N ILE A 74 -52.86 -9.31 7.63
CA ILE A 74 -51.57 -9.71 7.08
C ILE A 74 -51.15 -8.67 6.05
N ALA A 75 -50.07 -7.93 6.30
CA ALA A 75 -49.44 -7.04 5.33
C ALA A 75 -48.34 -7.80 4.58
N VAL A 76 -48.46 -7.91 3.26
CA VAL A 76 -47.50 -8.66 2.42
C VAL A 76 -46.41 -7.72 1.92
N ILE A 77 -45.19 -7.83 2.47
CA ILE A 77 -44.06 -6.93 2.15
C ILE A 77 -43.67 -7.04 0.68
N ASN A 78 -43.62 -8.27 0.16
CA ASN A 78 -43.32 -8.52 -1.26
C ASN A 78 -44.25 -7.78 -2.24
N TYR A 79 -45.53 -7.59 -1.89
CA TYR A 79 -46.45 -6.86 -2.75
C TYR A 79 -46.08 -5.37 -2.84
N PHE A 80 -45.67 -4.77 -1.72
CA PHE A 80 -45.15 -3.40 -1.72
C PHE A 80 -43.85 -3.29 -2.54
N MET A 81 -42.95 -4.26 -2.42
CA MET A 81 -41.71 -4.31 -3.18
C MET A 81 -41.96 -4.36 -4.69
N GLU A 82 -42.82 -5.27 -5.15
CA GLU A 82 -43.20 -5.42 -6.56
C GLU A 82 -43.85 -4.13 -7.09
N ARG A 83 -44.83 -3.59 -6.35
CA ARG A 83 -45.52 -2.34 -6.72
C ARG A 83 -44.60 -1.13 -6.80
N TYR A 84 -43.73 -0.92 -5.81
CA TYR A 84 -42.81 0.20 -5.84
C TYR A 84 -41.74 0.03 -6.92
N THR A 85 -41.28 -1.21 -7.19
CA THR A 85 -40.38 -1.49 -8.31
C THR A 85 -41.01 -1.08 -9.64
N GLU A 86 -42.28 -1.42 -9.87
CA GLU A 86 -43.02 -0.97 -11.05
C GLU A 86 -43.16 0.56 -11.08
N THR A 87 -43.42 1.19 -9.93
CA THR A 87 -43.52 2.65 -9.83
C THR A 87 -42.20 3.33 -10.24
N TYR A 88 -41.05 2.79 -9.82
CA TYR A 88 -39.73 3.30 -10.23
C TYR A 88 -39.47 3.08 -11.73
N ALA A 89 -39.89 1.94 -12.29
CA ALA A 89 -39.82 1.69 -13.74
C ALA A 89 -40.73 2.65 -14.54
N GLU A 90 -41.88 3.04 -14.01
CA GLU A 90 -42.74 4.07 -14.58
C GLU A 90 -42.10 5.46 -14.49
N MET A 91 -41.41 5.77 -13.38
CA MET A 91 -40.68 7.05 -13.22
C MET A 91 -39.57 7.21 -14.26
N GLU A 92 -38.97 6.12 -14.77
CA GLU A 92 -38.00 6.20 -15.86
C GLU A 92 -38.64 6.66 -17.19
N ARG A 93 -39.95 6.49 -17.34
CA ARG A 93 -40.74 6.91 -18.51
C ARG A 93 -41.42 8.25 -18.29
N ASN A 94 -41.85 8.54 -17.06
CA ASN A 94 -42.51 9.78 -16.67
C ASN A 94 -41.90 10.39 -15.40
N PHE A 95 -41.04 11.38 -15.59
CA PHE A 95 -40.29 12.01 -14.50
C PHE A 95 -41.14 12.92 -13.58
N SER A 96 -42.37 13.27 -13.99
CA SER A 96 -43.27 14.10 -13.18
C SER A 96 -43.85 13.39 -11.95
N LEU A 97 -43.84 12.05 -11.95
CA LEU A 97 -44.39 11.24 -10.86
C LEU A 97 -43.61 11.44 -9.56
N PRO A 98 -44.23 11.82 -8.42
CA PRO A 98 -43.52 12.01 -7.15
C PRO A 98 -42.95 10.70 -6.61
N PHE A 99 -41.89 10.78 -5.79
CA PHE A 99 -41.34 9.60 -5.13
C PHE A 99 -42.33 8.97 -4.14
N PRO A 100 -42.35 7.63 -4.01
CA PRO A 100 -43.20 6.99 -3.03
C PRO A 100 -42.71 7.34 -1.62
N ASN A 101 -43.62 7.61 -0.71
CA ASN A 101 -43.33 8.06 0.64
C ASN A 101 -44.15 7.29 1.68
N MET A 102 -43.87 7.52 2.95
CA MET A 102 -44.55 6.83 4.06
C MET A 102 -46.07 7.05 4.12
N ASN A 103 -46.58 8.16 3.57
CA ASN A 103 -48.03 8.44 3.52
C ASN A 103 -48.74 7.64 2.42
N ASP A 104 -48.00 7.09 1.45
CA ASP A 104 -48.55 6.23 0.40
C ASP A 104 -48.81 4.81 0.90
N LEU A 105 -48.30 4.46 2.10
CA LEU A 105 -48.64 3.22 2.78
C LEU A 105 -50.05 3.31 3.37
N PRO A 106 -50.85 2.22 3.32
CA PRO A 106 -52.16 2.20 3.97
C PRO A 106 -52.04 2.51 5.47
N LYS A 107 -52.96 3.33 6.02
CA LYS A 107 -52.94 3.79 7.42
C LYS A 107 -52.84 2.69 8.48
N HIS A 108 -53.18 1.46 8.11
CA HIS A 108 -53.18 0.30 8.98
C HIS A 108 -51.83 -0.42 9.02
N VAL A 109 -50.93 -0.13 8.08
CA VAL A 109 -49.60 -0.73 7.99
C VAL A 109 -48.65 -0.02 8.96
N PRO A 110 -47.85 -0.74 9.76
CA PRO A 110 -46.98 -0.12 10.73
C PRO A 110 -45.72 0.38 10.02
N ALA A 111 -45.17 1.43 10.60
CA ALA A 111 -44.10 2.18 9.99
C ALA A 111 -42.71 1.54 10.17
N ASP A 112 -42.66 0.32 10.71
CA ASP A 112 -41.51 -0.58 10.86
C ASP A 112 -41.36 -1.54 9.67
N ILE A 113 -42.35 -1.59 8.76
CA ILE A 113 -42.30 -2.38 7.53
C ILE A 113 -41.15 -1.93 6.60
N ALA A 114 -40.72 -0.68 6.73
CA ALA A 114 -39.61 -0.10 5.99
C ALA A 114 -38.42 0.18 6.93
N ASP A 115 -37.24 -0.26 6.52
CA ASP A 115 -35.99 -0.01 7.23
C ASP A 115 -35.54 1.44 7.05
N ARG A 116 -35.51 2.19 8.13
CA ARG A 116 -35.24 3.62 8.10
C ARG A 116 -33.75 3.89 8.16
N GLN A 117 -33.20 4.45 7.07
CA GLN A 117 -31.79 4.79 6.98
C GLN A 117 -31.60 6.23 6.53
N GLN A 118 -30.57 6.89 7.04
CA GLN A 118 -30.22 8.25 6.61
C GLN A 118 -29.72 8.21 5.15
N ALA A 119 -30.11 9.22 4.37
CA ALA A 119 -29.70 9.35 2.98
C ALA A 119 -28.17 9.29 2.80
N SER A 120 -27.40 9.91 3.71
CA SER A 120 -25.94 9.88 3.71
C SER A 120 -25.36 8.47 3.74
N ASP A 121 -26.04 7.53 4.41
CA ASP A 121 -25.47 6.22 4.71
C ASP A 121 -25.94 5.20 3.69
N ILE A 122 -27.25 5.15 3.41
CA ILE A 122 -27.82 4.15 2.50
C ILE A 122 -27.43 4.41 1.05
N ILE A 123 -27.38 5.66 0.60
CA ILE A 123 -27.02 5.99 -0.79
C ILE A 123 -25.53 5.66 -1.03
N PHE A 124 -24.65 5.92 -0.05
CA PHE A 124 -23.24 5.53 -0.13
C PHE A 124 -23.09 4.01 -0.30
N LYS A 125 -23.84 3.22 0.47
CA LYS A 125 -23.86 1.76 0.35
C LYS A 125 -24.39 1.31 -1.01
N LEU A 126 -25.53 1.85 -1.45
CA LEU A 126 -26.17 1.45 -2.71
C LEU A 126 -25.38 1.82 -3.97
N LEU A 127 -24.45 2.78 -3.88
CA LEU A 127 -23.56 3.16 -4.98
C LEU A 127 -22.21 2.42 -4.94
N ASP A 128 -21.89 1.73 -3.85
CA ASP A 128 -20.71 0.88 -3.75
C ASP A 128 -20.93 -0.43 -4.51
N GLU A 129 -20.00 -0.77 -5.41
CA GLU A 129 -20.05 -1.96 -6.25
C GLU A 129 -19.94 -3.26 -5.42
N ASN A 130 -19.37 -3.19 -4.22
CA ASN A 130 -19.22 -4.33 -3.32
C ASN A 130 -20.45 -4.60 -2.46
N PHE A 131 -21.41 -3.67 -2.40
CA PHE A 131 -22.58 -3.81 -1.56
C PHE A 131 -23.66 -4.62 -2.27
N ARG A 132 -24.14 -5.69 -1.61
CA ARG A 132 -25.29 -6.47 -2.06
C ARG A 132 -26.45 -6.22 -1.11
N PRO A 133 -27.50 -5.49 -1.54
CA PRO A 133 -28.67 -5.28 -0.71
C PRO A 133 -29.41 -6.61 -0.49
N ASP A 134 -30.14 -6.71 0.61
CA ASP A 134 -31.04 -7.84 0.85
C ASP A 134 -32.26 -7.71 -0.06
N ASP A 135 -32.51 -8.71 -0.90
CA ASP A 135 -33.59 -8.75 -1.91
C ASP A 135 -35.01 -8.56 -1.30
N LYS A 136 -35.12 -8.59 0.03
CA LYS A 136 -36.39 -8.54 0.77
C LYS A 136 -36.63 -7.26 1.56
N THR A 137 -35.71 -6.29 1.51
CA THR A 137 -35.81 -5.09 2.34
C THR A 137 -36.40 -3.89 1.58
N LEU A 138 -37.45 -3.29 2.14
CA LEU A 138 -37.95 -1.97 1.74
C LEU A 138 -37.23 -0.90 2.57
N TYR A 139 -36.47 -0.03 1.93
CA TYR A 139 -35.78 1.07 2.60
C TYR A 139 -36.68 2.31 2.67
N CYS A 140 -36.60 3.06 3.77
CA CYS A 140 -37.12 4.41 3.90
C CYS A 140 -35.94 5.37 4.06
N ILE A 141 -35.59 6.06 2.97
CA ILE A 141 -34.49 7.04 2.92
C ILE A 141 -34.94 8.32 3.61
N LEU A 142 -34.29 8.65 4.72
CA LEU A 142 -34.57 9.85 5.51
C LEU A 142 -33.66 11.01 5.09
N PHE A 143 -34.25 12.20 5.00
CA PHE A 143 -33.56 13.44 4.68
C PHE A 143 -33.56 14.41 5.88
N SER A 144 -32.61 15.32 5.91
CA SER A 144 -32.57 16.41 6.90
C SER A 144 -33.68 17.44 6.67
N LYS A 145 -34.13 18.13 7.73
CA LYS A 145 -35.03 19.31 7.69
C LYS A 145 -36.49 19.06 7.26
N GLY A 146 -37.14 18.02 7.80
CA GLY A 146 -38.60 17.85 7.67
C GLY A 146 -39.10 17.45 6.27
N VAL A 147 -38.20 17.12 5.34
CA VAL A 147 -38.54 16.55 4.04
C VAL A 147 -39.03 15.11 4.25
N PRO A 148 -40.20 14.71 3.70
CA PRO A 148 -40.69 13.35 3.79
C PRO A 148 -39.69 12.33 3.24
N GLY A 149 -39.60 11.17 3.90
CA GLY A 149 -38.73 10.08 3.46
C GLY A 149 -39.21 9.43 2.16
N VAL A 150 -38.27 8.85 1.42
CA VAL A 150 -38.53 8.14 0.15
C VAL A 150 -38.48 6.63 0.40
N LEU A 151 -39.51 5.91 -0.04
CA LEU A 151 -39.56 4.45 -0.02
C LEU A 151 -38.83 3.90 -1.25
N LEU A 152 -37.77 3.13 -1.02
CA LEU A 152 -36.96 2.50 -2.06
C LEU A 152 -36.93 0.98 -1.85
N PRO A 153 -37.45 0.17 -2.78
CA PRO A 153 -37.28 -1.27 -2.72
C PRO A 153 -35.82 -1.65 -3.06
N SER A 154 -35.25 -2.64 -2.36
CA SER A 154 -33.88 -3.13 -2.58
C SER A 154 -33.60 -3.67 -3.98
N THR A 155 -34.64 -4.02 -4.74
CA THR A 155 -34.57 -4.42 -6.15
C THR A 155 -34.17 -3.27 -7.08
N VAL A 156 -34.34 -2.01 -6.67
CA VAL A 156 -33.97 -0.83 -7.45
C VAL A 156 -32.53 -0.43 -7.11
N SER A 157 -31.68 -0.38 -8.14
CA SER A 157 -30.26 -0.02 -7.96
C SER A 157 -30.08 1.45 -7.57
N GLY A 158 -29.01 1.75 -6.82
CA GLY A 158 -28.64 3.13 -6.49
C GLY A 158 -28.37 3.98 -7.74
N ILE A 159 -27.83 3.39 -8.80
CA ILE A 159 -27.59 4.06 -10.09
C ILE A 159 -28.92 4.45 -10.75
N THR A 160 -29.90 3.55 -10.75
CA THR A 160 -31.25 3.80 -11.27
C THR A 160 -31.91 4.97 -10.52
N LEU A 161 -31.84 4.97 -9.18
CA LEU A 161 -32.36 6.06 -8.35
C LEU A 161 -31.73 7.41 -8.72
N VAL A 162 -30.39 7.47 -8.80
CA VAL A 162 -29.66 8.70 -9.17
C VAL A 162 -30.03 9.17 -10.58
N ASN A 163 -30.17 8.26 -11.54
CA ASN A 163 -30.58 8.61 -12.91
C ASN A 163 -31.98 9.23 -12.95
N ILE A 164 -32.94 8.67 -12.19
CA ILE A 164 -34.29 9.24 -12.08
C ILE A 164 -34.22 10.66 -11.48
N CYS A 165 -33.43 10.86 -10.43
CA CYS A 165 -33.22 12.18 -9.83
C CYS A 165 -32.61 13.19 -10.82
N LEU A 166 -31.60 12.80 -11.58
CA LEU A 166 -30.97 13.68 -12.57
C LEU A 166 -31.96 14.09 -13.66
N LYS A 167 -32.79 13.17 -14.15
CA LYS A 167 -33.84 13.47 -15.15
C LYS A 167 -34.95 14.35 -14.58
N LYS A 168 -35.35 14.15 -13.32
CA LYS A 168 -36.28 15.04 -12.60
C LYS A 168 -35.74 16.46 -12.49
N LEU A 169 -34.45 16.60 -12.19
CA LEU A 169 -33.80 17.90 -12.13
C LEU A 169 -33.72 18.56 -13.53
N GLN A 170 -33.48 17.79 -14.59
CA GLN A 170 -33.53 18.29 -15.96
C GLN A 170 -34.93 18.80 -16.33
N ASP A 171 -35.98 18.05 -15.96
CA ASP A 171 -37.37 18.48 -16.16
C ASP A 171 -37.66 19.80 -15.43
N LEU A 172 -37.19 19.95 -14.18
CA LEU A 172 -37.29 21.20 -13.42
C LEU A 172 -36.62 22.36 -14.16
N LEU A 173 -35.40 22.17 -14.66
CA LEU A 173 -34.67 23.25 -15.35
C LEU A 173 -35.29 23.61 -16.71
N ARG A 174 -35.98 22.67 -17.38
CA ARG A 174 -36.70 22.93 -18.63
C ARG A 174 -38.01 23.68 -18.43
N LYS A 175 -38.55 23.72 -17.20
CA LYS A 175 -39.80 24.43 -16.89
C LYS A 175 -39.56 25.93 -16.72
N GLY A 176 -40.24 26.72 -17.55
CA GLY A 176 -40.19 28.19 -17.50
C GLY A 176 -38.77 28.74 -17.65
N ASP A 177 -38.44 29.75 -16.84
CA ASP A 177 -37.13 30.42 -16.85
C ASP A 177 -36.13 29.82 -15.84
N ALA A 178 -36.39 28.62 -15.31
CA ALA A 178 -35.61 28.03 -14.22
C ALA A 178 -34.13 27.81 -14.61
N HIS A 179 -33.87 27.31 -15.82
CA HIS A 179 -32.52 27.16 -16.37
C HIS A 179 -31.73 28.48 -16.31
N ASP A 180 -32.27 29.54 -16.92
CA ASP A 180 -31.60 30.84 -17.03
C ASP A 180 -31.47 31.51 -15.66
N TYR A 181 -32.46 31.33 -14.79
CA TYR A 181 -32.44 31.80 -13.41
C TYR A 181 -31.28 31.20 -12.62
N PHE A 182 -31.18 29.86 -12.56
CA PHE A 182 -30.12 29.19 -11.80
C PHE A 182 -28.74 29.39 -12.46
N GLN A 183 -28.66 29.43 -13.79
CA GLN A 183 -27.42 29.75 -14.49
C GLN A 183 -26.92 31.15 -14.11
N LYS A 184 -27.78 32.18 -14.11
CA LYS A 184 -27.41 33.55 -13.69
C LYS A 184 -26.99 33.59 -12.22
N LYS A 185 -27.70 32.87 -11.35
CA LYS A 185 -27.41 32.83 -9.91
C LYS A 185 -26.04 32.22 -9.61
N ILE A 186 -25.69 31.11 -10.27
CA ILE A 186 -24.37 30.47 -10.16
C ILE A 186 -23.29 31.35 -10.79
N THR A 187 -23.58 32.00 -11.93
CA THR A 187 -22.66 32.94 -12.58
C THR A 187 -22.33 34.13 -11.67
N GLY A 188 -23.35 34.73 -11.04
CA GLY A 188 -23.16 35.82 -10.07
C GLY A 188 -22.34 35.42 -8.84
N ALA A 189 -22.40 34.14 -8.42
CA ALA A 189 -21.62 33.63 -7.31
C ALA A 189 -20.15 33.30 -7.67
N ASN A 190 -19.81 33.21 -8.97
CA ASN A 190 -18.49 32.82 -9.45
C ASN A 190 -18.02 33.76 -10.59
N PRO A 191 -17.61 35.00 -10.27
CA PRO A 191 -17.15 35.96 -11.28
C PRO A 191 -15.95 35.40 -12.06
N GLY A 192 -15.97 35.56 -13.38
CA GLY A 192 -14.90 35.10 -14.28
C GLY A 192 -15.01 33.65 -14.76
N LYS A 193 -16.01 32.87 -14.30
CA LYS A 193 -16.23 31.47 -14.74
C LYS A 193 -17.46 31.28 -15.64
N GLU A 194 -17.94 32.34 -16.27
CA GLU A 194 -19.21 32.38 -17.02
C GLU A 194 -19.30 31.32 -18.13
N ILE A 195 -18.21 31.16 -18.91
CA ILE A 195 -18.12 30.18 -20.00
C ILE A 195 -18.17 28.75 -19.46
N SER A 196 -17.45 28.48 -18.35
CA SER A 196 -17.41 27.16 -17.71
C SER A 196 -18.79 26.75 -17.17
N ILE A 197 -19.50 27.70 -16.55
CA ILE A 197 -20.87 27.49 -16.04
C ILE A 197 -21.84 27.28 -17.20
N LYS A 198 -21.76 28.09 -18.27
CA LYS A 198 -22.60 27.89 -19.47
C LYS A 198 -22.35 26.52 -20.09
N ASN A 199 -21.10 26.08 -20.18
CA ASN A 199 -20.75 24.74 -20.68
C ASN A 199 -21.29 23.63 -19.78
N PHE A 200 -21.24 23.81 -18.45
CA PHE A 200 -21.82 22.87 -17.48
C PHE A 200 -23.33 22.69 -17.71
N PHE A 201 -24.10 23.77 -17.75
CA PHE A 201 -25.55 23.71 -17.99
C PHE A 201 -25.87 23.15 -19.40
N THR A 202 -25.14 23.59 -20.42
CA THR A 202 -25.33 23.12 -21.80
C THR A 202 -25.09 21.61 -21.89
N SER A 203 -24.00 21.13 -21.28
CA SER A 203 -23.67 19.70 -21.25
C SER A 203 -24.74 18.93 -20.48
N PHE A 204 -25.13 19.43 -19.31
CA PHE A 204 -26.16 18.82 -18.46
C PHE A 204 -27.51 18.69 -19.19
N MET A 205 -27.88 19.67 -20.02
CA MET A 205 -29.11 19.63 -20.82
C MET A 205 -29.01 18.78 -22.09
N ALA A 206 -27.84 18.72 -22.73
CA ALA A 206 -27.66 18.13 -24.05
C ALA A 206 -27.69 16.60 -24.07
N LYS A 207 -27.20 15.93 -23.00
CA LYS A 207 -27.10 14.46 -22.96
C LYS A 207 -27.69 13.86 -21.67
N PRO A 208 -29.01 13.60 -21.63
CA PRO A 208 -29.69 13.03 -20.47
C PRO A 208 -29.15 11.68 -19.98
N GLU A 209 -28.66 10.84 -20.88
CA GLU A 209 -28.20 9.48 -20.54
C GLU A 209 -26.75 9.45 -20.00
N GLU A 210 -25.91 10.40 -20.39
CA GLU A 210 -24.52 10.54 -19.92
C GLU A 210 -24.41 11.45 -18.70
N THR A 211 -25.53 11.94 -18.19
CA THR A 211 -25.57 12.96 -17.15
C THR A 211 -24.94 12.50 -15.84
N TRP A 212 -25.05 11.22 -15.50
CA TRP A 212 -24.41 10.65 -14.30
C TRP A 212 -22.87 10.62 -14.41
N LEU A 213 -22.29 10.60 -15.61
CA LEU A 213 -20.83 10.73 -15.81
C LEU A 213 -20.34 12.10 -15.35
N MET A 214 -21.17 13.14 -15.42
CA MET A 214 -20.82 14.47 -14.91
C MET A 214 -20.68 14.48 -13.39
N LEU A 215 -21.40 13.62 -12.66
CA LEU A 215 -21.20 13.45 -11.21
C LEU A 215 -19.86 12.78 -10.89
N ARG A 216 -19.31 11.99 -11.82
CA ARG A 216 -17.98 11.38 -11.70
C ARG A 216 -16.84 12.32 -12.12
N SER A 217 -17.17 13.45 -12.75
CA SER A 217 -16.16 14.41 -13.21
C SER A 217 -15.61 15.23 -12.02
N ASN A 218 -14.29 15.31 -11.93
CA ASN A 218 -13.60 16.12 -10.92
C ASN A 218 -13.41 17.56 -11.40
N GLY A 219 -13.29 18.50 -10.45
CA GLY A 219 -13.00 19.91 -10.70
C GLY A 219 -14.23 20.82 -10.55
N ASP A 220 -14.32 21.85 -11.38
CA ASP A 220 -15.34 22.91 -11.29
C ASP A 220 -16.79 22.40 -11.37
N SER A 221 -17.04 21.32 -12.14
CA SER A 221 -18.36 20.70 -12.28
C SER A 221 -18.96 20.23 -10.94
N PHE A 222 -18.14 19.67 -10.04
CA PHE A 222 -18.60 19.27 -8.70
C PHE A 222 -19.04 20.49 -7.86
N TYR A 223 -18.31 21.59 -7.96
CA TYR A 223 -18.65 22.82 -7.24
C TYR A 223 -19.96 23.41 -7.78
N TYR A 224 -20.16 23.42 -9.10
CA TYR A 224 -21.42 23.86 -9.71
C TYR A 224 -22.60 22.97 -9.32
N TRP A 225 -22.39 21.64 -9.24
CA TRP A 225 -23.39 20.70 -8.76
C TRP A 225 -23.87 21.03 -7.34
N ASN A 226 -22.93 21.23 -6.41
CA ASN A 226 -23.29 21.59 -5.04
C ASN A 226 -23.95 22.97 -4.94
N GLN A 227 -23.47 23.96 -5.70
CA GLN A 227 -24.08 25.29 -5.72
C GLN A 227 -25.49 25.25 -6.29
N LEU A 228 -25.73 24.49 -7.37
CA LEU A 228 -27.07 24.28 -7.93
C LEU A 228 -27.99 23.63 -6.89
N CYS A 229 -27.55 22.55 -6.25
CA CYS A 229 -28.30 21.87 -5.20
C CYS A 229 -28.60 22.80 -4.02
N TYR A 230 -27.61 23.57 -3.58
CA TYR A 230 -27.74 24.54 -2.49
C TYR A 230 -28.75 25.64 -2.84
N PHE A 231 -28.67 26.25 -4.02
CA PHE A 231 -29.57 27.33 -4.40
C PHE A 231 -31.02 26.87 -4.60
N ILE A 232 -31.23 25.66 -5.14
CA ILE A 232 -32.57 25.07 -5.24
C ILE A 232 -33.15 24.85 -3.84
N LYS A 233 -32.38 24.22 -2.94
CA LYS A 233 -32.80 24.04 -1.53
C LYS A 233 -33.10 25.36 -0.84
N GLN A 234 -32.27 26.38 -1.06
CA GLN A 234 -32.44 27.70 -0.46
C GLN A 234 -33.74 28.36 -0.93
N ASP A 235 -34.13 28.20 -2.19
CA ASP A 235 -35.35 28.82 -2.71
C ASP A 235 -36.60 28.04 -2.30
N CYS A 236 -36.56 26.70 -2.30
CA CYS A 236 -37.66 25.88 -1.80
C CYS A 236 -37.92 26.08 -0.30
N THR A 237 -36.88 26.27 0.52
CA THR A 237 -37.02 26.47 1.98
C THR A 237 -37.53 27.85 2.39
N LYS A 238 -37.59 28.82 1.47
CA LYS A 238 -38.26 30.11 1.71
C LYS A 238 -39.78 30.02 1.66
N MET A 239 -40.33 28.94 1.09
CA MET A 239 -41.78 28.72 1.00
C MET A 239 -42.30 28.20 2.35
N LYS A 240 -43.42 28.74 2.82
CA LYS A 240 -44.00 28.39 4.13
C LYS A 240 -44.67 27.02 4.13
N ASP A 241 -45.27 26.62 3.01
CA ASP A 241 -45.91 25.33 2.81
C ASP A 241 -45.26 24.63 1.62
N PHE A 242 -44.90 23.35 1.79
CA PHE A 242 -44.29 22.55 0.72
C PHE A 242 -45.38 21.88 -0.11
N ASN A 243 -45.43 22.18 -1.41
CA ASN A 243 -46.27 21.43 -2.33
C ASN A 243 -45.63 20.06 -2.65
N ALA A 244 -46.42 19.14 -3.21
CA ALA A 244 -45.91 17.84 -3.65
C ALA A 244 -44.75 17.96 -4.66
N GLU A 245 -44.77 18.99 -5.52
CA GLU A 245 -43.67 19.30 -6.42
C GLU A 245 -42.41 19.74 -5.67
N ASP A 246 -42.54 20.61 -4.67
CA ASP A 246 -41.41 21.09 -3.85
C ASP A 246 -40.76 19.95 -3.07
N ILE A 247 -41.58 19.05 -2.52
CA ILE A 247 -41.11 17.84 -1.82
C ILE A 247 -40.30 16.96 -2.77
N ASN A 248 -40.83 16.70 -3.97
CA ASN A 248 -40.16 15.89 -4.99
C ASN A 248 -38.84 16.54 -5.44
N VAL A 249 -38.77 17.87 -5.55
CA VAL A 249 -37.53 18.60 -5.85
C VAL A 249 -36.54 18.47 -4.69
N LEU A 250 -36.96 18.67 -3.45
CA LEU A 250 -36.09 18.57 -2.27
C LEU A 250 -35.50 17.16 -2.09
N GLN A 251 -36.30 16.12 -2.30
CA GLN A 251 -35.85 14.72 -2.29
C GLN A 251 -34.85 14.45 -3.42
N THR A 252 -35.15 14.92 -4.64
CA THR A 252 -34.26 14.83 -5.81
C THR A 252 -32.89 15.43 -5.54
N VAL A 253 -32.87 16.67 -5.04
CA VAL A 253 -31.62 17.38 -4.73
C VAL A 253 -30.88 16.71 -3.57
N GLY A 254 -31.60 16.21 -2.56
CA GLY A 254 -31.02 15.46 -1.45
C GLY A 254 -30.24 14.22 -1.92
N ILE A 255 -30.81 13.46 -2.85
CA ILE A 255 -30.16 12.25 -3.41
C ILE A 255 -28.95 12.63 -4.27
N ILE A 256 -29.08 13.64 -5.14
CA ILE A 256 -27.99 14.09 -6.03
C ILE A 256 -26.79 14.60 -5.23
N GLU A 257 -26.99 15.35 -4.15
CA GLU A 257 -25.89 15.88 -3.32
C GLU A 257 -25.09 14.76 -2.65
N VAL A 258 -25.77 13.73 -2.13
CA VAL A 258 -25.12 12.57 -1.54
C VAL A 258 -24.36 11.76 -2.60
N ALA A 259 -24.98 11.54 -3.76
CA ALA A 259 -24.34 10.84 -4.88
C ALA A 259 -23.11 11.59 -5.43
N ALA A 260 -23.19 12.91 -5.57
CA ALA A 260 -22.07 13.76 -5.97
C ALA A 260 -20.91 13.65 -4.96
N SER A 261 -21.23 13.63 -3.66
CA SER A 261 -20.24 13.49 -2.59
C SER A 261 -19.57 12.12 -2.62
N PHE A 262 -20.32 11.04 -2.86
CA PHE A 262 -19.77 9.70 -3.03
C PHE A 262 -18.75 9.64 -4.17
N TYR A 263 -19.11 10.12 -5.35
CA TYR A 263 -18.20 10.09 -6.51
C TYR A 263 -16.97 10.97 -6.34
N LYS A 264 -17.11 12.12 -5.66
CA LYS A 264 -15.95 12.94 -5.29
C LYS A 264 -15.01 12.19 -4.35
N ASN A 265 -15.53 11.49 -3.34
CA ASN A 265 -14.68 10.74 -2.40
C ASN A 265 -13.92 9.64 -3.14
N LYS A 266 -14.59 8.83 -3.96
CA LYS A 266 -13.96 7.77 -4.78
C LYS A 266 -12.89 8.32 -5.72
N ALA A 267 -13.14 9.48 -6.33
CA ALA A 267 -12.18 10.11 -7.23
C ALA A 267 -10.99 10.76 -6.48
N SER A 268 -11.22 11.32 -5.29
CA SER A 268 -10.16 11.83 -4.41
C SER A 268 -9.28 10.68 -3.89
N GLU A 269 -9.88 9.57 -3.47
CA GLU A 269 -9.17 8.35 -3.08
C GLU A 269 -8.27 7.84 -4.20
N LYS A 270 -8.80 7.79 -5.44
CA LYS A 270 -8.01 7.42 -6.61
C LYS A 270 -6.81 8.34 -6.83
N LEU A 271 -7.01 9.66 -6.74
CA LEU A 271 -5.92 10.63 -6.87
C LEU A 271 -4.86 10.48 -5.76
N LEU A 272 -5.29 10.25 -4.52
CA LEU A 272 -4.39 10.01 -3.39
C LEU A 272 -3.59 8.71 -3.58
N LYS A 273 -4.25 7.65 -4.06
CA LYS A 273 -3.63 6.36 -4.40
C LYS A 273 -2.59 6.53 -5.52
N ASP A 274 -2.95 7.19 -6.62
CA ASP A 274 -2.03 7.44 -7.74
C ASP A 274 -0.82 8.29 -7.30
N ALA A 275 -1.03 9.30 -6.46
CA ALA A 275 0.05 10.11 -5.90
C ALA A 275 0.95 9.30 -4.93
N ALA A 276 0.35 8.40 -4.14
CA ALA A 276 1.09 7.52 -3.24
C ALA A 276 1.95 6.51 -4.00
N PHE A 277 1.46 5.97 -5.12
CA PHE A 277 2.27 5.09 -5.98
C PHE A 277 3.41 5.83 -6.68
N LYS A 278 3.19 7.06 -7.16
CA LYS A 278 4.29 7.89 -7.68
C LYS A 278 5.38 8.14 -6.63
N ALA A 279 5.00 8.39 -5.39
CA ALA A 279 5.96 8.55 -4.29
C ALA A 279 6.67 7.23 -3.94
N LEU A 280 5.98 6.09 -4.06
CA LEU A 280 6.59 4.77 -3.91
C LEU A 280 7.64 4.50 -4.98
N ASP A 281 7.31 4.78 -6.25
CA ASP A 281 8.23 4.65 -7.38
C ASP A 281 9.48 5.53 -7.21
N GLU A 282 9.30 6.75 -6.72
CA GLU A 282 10.40 7.67 -6.39
C GLU A 282 11.29 7.10 -5.28
N GLN A 283 10.72 6.47 -4.25
CA GLN A 283 11.51 5.87 -3.17
C GLN A 283 12.29 4.62 -3.61
N LEU A 284 11.77 3.85 -4.57
CA LEU A 284 12.49 2.72 -5.15
C LEU A 284 13.74 3.16 -5.93
N LEU A 285 13.78 4.41 -6.41
CA LEU A 285 14.94 4.99 -7.09
C LEU A 285 16.06 5.42 -6.14
N HIS A 286 15.90 5.31 -4.81
CA HIS A 286 16.91 5.70 -3.83
C HIS A 286 17.66 4.49 -3.23
N PRO A 287 18.91 4.67 -2.74
CA PRO A 287 19.65 3.61 -2.07
C PRO A 287 18.90 3.05 -0.84
N PRO A 288 18.89 1.72 -0.64
CA PRO A 288 19.84 0.73 -1.17
C PRO A 288 19.53 0.12 -2.55
N TYR A 289 18.49 0.57 -3.25
CA TYR A 289 18.03 0.07 -4.57
C TYR A 289 17.43 -1.34 -4.60
N TYR A 290 17.57 -2.12 -3.53
CA TYR A 290 16.94 -3.42 -3.36
C TYR A 290 16.06 -3.39 -2.11
N PHE A 291 14.83 -3.89 -2.23
CA PHE A 291 13.84 -3.79 -1.16
C PHE A 291 13.06 -5.09 -0.99
N THR A 292 12.71 -5.42 0.24
CA THR A 292 11.76 -6.48 0.56
C THR A 292 10.35 -5.92 0.66
N MET A 293 9.33 -6.77 0.65
CA MET A 293 7.94 -6.32 0.87
C MET A 293 7.79 -5.56 2.20
N ASP A 294 8.45 -6.06 3.26
CA ASP A 294 8.45 -5.43 4.59
C ASP A 294 9.10 -4.04 4.59
N ASP A 295 10.08 -3.81 3.70
CA ASP A 295 10.71 -2.50 3.54
C ASP A 295 9.77 -1.53 2.83
N ILE A 296 9.13 -1.98 1.75
CA ILE A 296 8.16 -1.18 0.97
C ILE A 296 6.96 -0.79 1.84
N MET A 297 6.48 -1.68 2.71
CA MET A 297 5.39 -1.35 3.64
C MET A 297 5.75 -0.25 4.65
N LYS A 298 7.04 0.01 4.87
CA LYS A 298 7.54 1.06 5.77
C LYS A 298 7.82 2.38 5.05
N PHE A 299 7.58 2.46 3.75
CA PHE A 299 7.75 3.67 2.97
C PHE A 299 6.80 4.78 3.44
N LYS A 300 7.32 6.00 3.46
CA LYS A 300 6.62 7.18 4.00
C LYS A 300 6.50 8.25 2.93
N ASP A 301 5.46 9.06 2.97
CA ASP A 301 5.37 10.24 2.12
C ASP A 301 6.33 11.35 2.57
N ALA A 302 6.40 12.44 1.80
CA ALA A 302 7.18 13.63 2.14
C ALA A 302 6.81 14.27 3.50
N ASN A 303 5.63 13.95 4.04
CA ASN A 303 5.15 14.45 5.33
C ASN A 303 5.44 13.47 6.48
N GLY A 304 6.07 12.32 6.20
CA GLY A 304 6.43 11.31 7.19
C GLY A 304 5.34 10.27 7.51
N ASN A 305 4.21 10.28 6.79
CA ASN A 305 3.13 9.31 6.97
C ASN A 305 3.35 8.06 6.11
N LEU A 306 3.01 6.87 6.61
CA LEU A 306 3.16 5.62 5.85
C LEU A 306 2.30 5.63 4.59
N LEU A 307 2.87 5.25 3.45
CA LEU A 307 2.17 5.19 2.17
C LEU A 307 1.01 4.18 2.19
N VAL A 308 1.14 3.10 2.96
CA VAL A 308 0.11 2.07 3.18
C VAL A 308 -1.17 2.64 3.84
N THR A 309 -1.14 3.85 4.41
CA THR A 309 -2.38 4.49 4.88
C THR A 309 -3.25 5.03 3.75
N LYS A 310 -2.70 5.17 2.54
CA LYS A 310 -3.35 5.79 1.38
C LYS A 310 -3.85 4.77 0.35
N TYR A 311 -3.46 3.50 0.49
CA TYR A 311 -3.89 2.40 -0.38
C TYR A 311 -3.93 1.10 0.44
N THR A 312 -4.69 0.09 -0.02
CA THR A 312 -4.78 -1.19 0.67
C THR A 312 -3.58 -2.09 0.37
N GLU A 313 -3.34 -3.13 1.19
CA GLU A 313 -2.27 -4.11 0.91
C GLU A 313 -2.50 -4.86 -0.41
N SER A 314 -3.77 -5.13 -0.77
CA SER A 314 -4.12 -5.70 -2.07
C SER A 314 -3.75 -4.75 -3.21
N ASP A 315 -4.04 -3.46 -3.06
CA ASP A 315 -3.67 -2.47 -4.08
C ASP A 315 -2.16 -2.41 -4.32
N LEU A 316 -1.36 -2.55 -3.26
CA LEU A 316 0.11 -2.58 -3.36
C LEU A 316 0.58 -3.84 -4.09
N LYS A 317 0.01 -5.00 -3.77
CA LYS A 317 0.35 -6.26 -4.46
C LYS A 317 0.01 -6.17 -5.94
N ASP A 318 -1.18 -5.69 -6.28
CA ASP A 318 -1.62 -5.51 -7.67
C ASP A 318 -0.68 -4.55 -8.43
N HIS A 319 -0.24 -3.47 -7.77
CA HIS A 319 0.70 -2.51 -8.37
C HIS A 319 2.10 -3.10 -8.57
N LEU A 320 2.64 -3.83 -7.59
CA LEU A 320 3.94 -4.50 -7.71
C LEU A 320 3.90 -5.65 -8.73
N GLU A 321 2.80 -6.41 -8.79
CA GLU A 321 2.56 -7.42 -9.82
C GLU A 321 2.49 -6.79 -11.21
N TYR A 322 1.80 -5.66 -11.35
CA TYR A 322 1.80 -4.90 -12.59
C TYR A 322 3.22 -4.47 -13.00
N MET A 323 4.01 -3.91 -12.08
CA MET A 323 5.39 -3.47 -12.35
C MET A 323 6.37 -4.63 -12.65
N THR A 324 6.08 -5.84 -12.16
CA THR A 324 6.90 -7.06 -12.38
C THR A 324 6.45 -7.89 -13.58
N SER A 325 5.22 -7.69 -14.07
CA SER A 325 4.67 -8.44 -15.21
C SER A 325 4.58 -7.62 -16.50
N GLN A 326 4.45 -6.30 -16.42
CA GLN A 326 4.29 -5.46 -17.60
C GLN A 326 5.60 -5.39 -18.40
N THR A 327 5.60 -5.99 -19.58
CA THR A 327 6.68 -5.91 -20.57
C THR A 327 6.23 -5.09 -21.78
N VAL A 328 7.07 -4.17 -22.23
CA VAL A 328 6.84 -3.44 -23.50
C VAL A 328 7.62 -4.16 -24.60
N GLY A 329 6.92 -4.93 -25.45
CA GLY A 329 7.54 -5.70 -26.53
C GLY A 329 8.38 -6.88 -26.01
N ALA A 330 9.66 -6.91 -26.37
CA ALA A 330 10.62 -7.95 -25.94
C ALA A 330 11.46 -7.52 -24.71
N GLU A 331 11.15 -6.38 -24.09
CA GLU A 331 11.94 -5.87 -22.97
C GLU A 331 11.49 -6.46 -21.63
N LEU A 332 12.47 -6.60 -20.71
CA LEU A 332 12.21 -6.98 -19.32
C LEU A 332 11.30 -5.95 -18.59
N PRO A 333 10.51 -6.41 -17.60
CA PRO A 333 9.72 -5.54 -16.74
C PRO A 333 10.55 -4.46 -16.02
N THR A 334 9.87 -3.39 -15.59
CA THR A 334 10.51 -2.27 -14.87
C THR A 334 11.04 -2.68 -13.50
N LEU A 335 10.31 -3.57 -12.81
CA LEU A 335 10.70 -4.11 -11.51
C LEU A 335 11.05 -5.60 -11.65
N LEU A 336 12.22 -5.98 -11.14
CA LEU A 336 12.76 -7.32 -11.22
C LEU A 336 12.82 -7.94 -9.81
N SER A 337 12.65 -9.25 -9.72
CA SER A 337 12.72 -9.97 -8.46
C SER A 337 13.84 -11.01 -8.45
N PHE A 338 14.58 -11.09 -7.34
CA PHE A 338 15.58 -12.12 -7.10
C PHE A 338 15.46 -12.68 -5.68
N LYS A 339 15.99 -13.87 -5.47
CA LYS A 339 15.96 -14.56 -4.16
C LYS A 339 17.36 -14.72 -3.62
N ILE A 340 17.47 -14.67 -2.30
CA ILE A 340 18.70 -15.02 -1.58
C ILE A 340 18.41 -16.29 -0.80
N ASN A 341 19.21 -17.34 -1.05
CA ASN A 341 19.13 -18.63 -0.37
C ASN A 341 17.69 -19.21 -0.31
N ASP A 342 16.89 -18.95 -1.34
CA ASP A 342 15.48 -19.40 -1.52
C ASP A 342 14.43 -18.95 -0.49
N MET A 343 14.76 -18.13 0.50
CA MET A 343 13.80 -17.75 1.56
C MET A 343 13.15 -16.37 1.37
N GLN A 344 13.91 -15.36 0.95
CA GLN A 344 13.43 -13.98 0.89
C GLN A 344 13.53 -13.42 -0.52
N THR A 345 12.43 -12.86 -1.00
CA THR A 345 12.33 -12.20 -2.30
C THR A 345 12.66 -10.73 -2.16
N TYR A 346 13.58 -10.26 -3.00
CA TYR A 346 13.98 -8.87 -3.11
C TYR A 346 13.52 -8.31 -4.45
N LEU A 347 13.13 -7.04 -4.45
CA LEU A 347 12.70 -6.28 -5.61
C LEU A 347 13.75 -5.21 -5.94
N ILE A 348 14.04 -5.05 -7.23
CA ILE A 348 15.02 -4.08 -7.74
C ILE A 348 14.56 -3.53 -9.08
N LEU A 349 14.71 -2.21 -9.27
CA LEU A 349 14.42 -1.57 -10.56
C LEU A 349 15.47 -1.98 -11.61
N LYS A 350 15.00 -2.30 -12.82
CA LYS A 350 15.83 -2.68 -13.98
C LYS A 350 17.03 -1.75 -14.18
N GLU A 351 16.79 -0.43 -14.11
CA GLU A 351 17.81 0.61 -14.30
C GLU A 351 18.89 0.65 -13.22
N LYS A 352 18.61 0.12 -12.03
CA LYS A 352 19.51 0.16 -10.87
C LYS A 352 20.33 -1.12 -10.68
N VAL A 353 20.04 -2.18 -11.43
CA VAL A 353 20.76 -3.47 -11.33
C VAL A 353 22.24 -3.30 -11.65
N MET A 354 22.60 -2.75 -12.82
CA MET A 354 24.01 -2.64 -13.23
C MET A 354 24.83 -1.71 -12.31
N PRO A 355 24.34 -0.50 -11.95
CA PRO A 355 25.02 0.34 -10.96
C PRO A 355 25.21 -0.37 -9.61
N LEU A 356 24.21 -1.12 -9.14
CA LEU A 356 24.30 -1.86 -7.90
C LEU A 356 25.34 -2.99 -7.97
N ILE A 357 25.42 -3.73 -9.08
CA ILE A 357 26.44 -4.77 -9.28
C ILE A 357 27.84 -4.18 -9.18
N VAL A 358 28.11 -3.06 -9.88
CA VAL A 358 29.43 -2.41 -9.85
C VAL A 358 29.81 -2.00 -8.43
N ARG A 359 28.88 -1.37 -7.70
CA ARG A 359 29.07 -0.99 -6.30
C ARG A 359 29.40 -2.19 -5.43
N LEU A 360 28.55 -3.22 -5.46
CA LEU A 360 28.72 -4.40 -4.62
C LEU A 360 29.99 -5.19 -4.98
N CYS A 361 30.41 -5.19 -6.25
CA CYS A 361 31.65 -5.81 -6.68
C CYS A 361 32.87 -5.08 -6.10
N ASN A 362 32.88 -3.75 -6.11
CA ASN A 362 33.96 -2.96 -5.50
C ASN A 362 34.05 -3.21 -3.98
N ASP A 363 32.91 -3.18 -3.29
CA ASP A 363 32.85 -3.43 -1.86
C ASP A 363 33.33 -4.85 -1.51
N ALA A 364 32.89 -5.86 -2.29
CA ALA A 364 33.31 -7.24 -2.08
C ALA A 364 34.79 -7.46 -2.42
N ARG A 365 35.29 -6.81 -3.47
CA ARG A 365 36.68 -6.93 -3.93
C ARG A 365 37.68 -6.55 -2.84
N GLU A 366 37.49 -5.41 -2.18
CA GLU A 366 38.41 -4.96 -1.14
C GLU A 366 38.44 -5.93 0.04
N LEU A 367 37.25 -6.33 0.49
CA LEU A 367 37.11 -7.20 1.66
C LEU A 367 37.64 -8.62 1.40
N ILE A 368 37.33 -9.21 0.24
CA ILE A 368 37.82 -10.54 -0.15
C ILE A 368 39.35 -10.52 -0.30
N ARG A 369 39.91 -9.46 -0.90
CA ARG A 369 41.37 -9.31 -1.03
C ARG A 369 42.04 -9.30 0.34
N GLU A 370 41.53 -8.49 1.27
CA GLU A 370 42.11 -8.38 2.60
C GLU A 370 41.97 -9.67 3.42
N SER A 371 40.78 -10.28 3.41
CA SER A 371 40.50 -11.49 4.17
C SER A 371 41.33 -12.67 3.67
N LEU A 372 41.42 -12.85 2.35
CA LEU A 372 42.27 -13.87 1.73
C LEU A 372 43.75 -13.60 2.01
N ALA A 373 44.24 -12.36 1.88
CA ALA A 373 45.64 -12.04 2.18
C ALA A 373 46.00 -12.31 3.66
N LYS A 374 45.11 -11.96 4.60
CA LYS A 374 45.29 -12.25 6.04
C LYS A 374 45.24 -13.75 6.32
N SER A 375 44.30 -14.48 5.69
CA SER A 375 44.16 -15.94 5.83
C SER A 375 45.38 -16.67 5.27
N TRP A 376 45.77 -16.34 4.04
CA TRP A 376 46.92 -16.92 3.35
C TRP A 376 48.21 -16.66 4.11
N TYR A 377 48.37 -15.46 4.68
CA TYR A 377 49.48 -15.15 5.57
C TYR A 377 49.53 -16.09 6.80
N LYS A 378 48.40 -16.35 7.47
CA LYS A 378 48.32 -17.28 8.60
C LYS A 378 48.70 -18.71 8.19
N TYR A 379 48.21 -19.20 7.05
CA TYR A 379 48.57 -20.54 6.55
C TYR A 379 50.04 -20.63 6.12
N MET A 380 50.58 -19.58 5.50
CA MET A 380 52.00 -19.50 5.15
C MET A 380 52.91 -19.49 6.39
N LEU A 381 52.49 -18.85 7.49
CA LEU A 381 53.17 -18.92 8.80
C LEU A 381 53.13 -20.31 9.45
N ASP A 382 52.23 -21.17 9.00
CA ASP A 382 52.12 -22.57 9.43
C ASP A 382 52.77 -23.53 8.38
N TYR A 383 53.47 -22.99 7.37
CA TYR A 383 54.07 -23.69 6.22
C TYR A 383 53.07 -24.49 5.36
N GLU A 384 51.80 -24.10 5.38
CA GLU A 384 50.73 -24.71 4.58
C GLU A 384 50.48 -23.90 3.31
N ILE A 385 50.37 -24.58 2.16
CA ILE A 385 50.00 -23.97 0.88
C ILE A 385 48.66 -24.55 0.46
N LEU A 386 47.64 -23.70 0.41
CA LEU A 386 46.30 -24.08 0.00
C LEU A 386 46.22 -24.34 -1.51
N PRO A 387 45.32 -25.22 -2.00
CA PRO A 387 45.11 -25.46 -3.42
C PRO A 387 44.80 -24.18 -4.21
N GLU A 388 44.04 -23.28 -3.59
CA GLU A 388 43.61 -21.98 -4.12
C GLU A 388 44.77 -21.01 -4.38
N MET A 389 45.92 -21.23 -3.74
CA MET A 389 47.14 -20.46 -3.97
C MET A 389 47.89 -20.94 -5.23
N LYS A 390 47.69 -22.20 -5.64
CA LYS A 390 48.43 -22.87 -6.72
C LYS A 390 47.65 -23.00 -8.02
N GLU A 391 46.35 -23.28 -7.93
CA GLU A 391 45.51 -23.63 -9.07
C GLU A 391 44.41 -22.59 -9.29
N GLN A 392 44.21 -22.18 -10.55
CA GLN A 392 43.19 -21.19 -10.89
C GLN A 392 41.76 -21.70 -10.64
N PRO A 393 41.39 -22.96 -11.00
CA PRO A 393 40.03 -23.47 -10.73
C PRO A 393 39.69 -23.54 -9.24
N ALA A 394 40.67 -23.86 -8.39
CA ALA A 394 40.50 -23.83 -6.94
C ALA A 394 40.29 -22.40 -6.42
N PHE A 395 41.03 -21.44 -6.98
CA PHE A 395 40.87 -20.02 -6.67
C PHE A 395 39.48 -19.48 -7.03
N GLU A 396 38.93 -19.84 -8.20
CA GLU A 396 37.56 -19.42 -8.58
C GLU A 396 36.49 -19.96 -7.60
N ARG A 397 36.57 -21.23 -7.21
CA ARG A 397 35.64 -21.82 -6.22
C ARG A 397 35.77 -21.17 -4.84
N CYS A 398 36.98 -20.76 -4.48
CA CYS A 398 37.22 -20.00 -3.25
C CYS A 398 36.56 -18.63 -3.34
N LEU A 399 36.78 -17.88 -4.43
CA LEU A 399 36.15 -16.58 -4.63
C LEU A 399 34.62 -16.66 -4.63
N GLU A 400 34.02 -17.68 -5.24
CA GLU A 400 32.58 -17.92 -5.19
C GLU A 400 32.08 -18.09 -3.74
N ARG A 401 32.77 -18.93 -2.95
CA ARG A 401 32.44 -19.16 -1.53
C ARG A 401 32.57 -17.89 -0.71
N GLU A 402 33.67 -17.15 -0.87
CA GLU A 402 33.90 -15.89 -0.17
C GLU A 402 32.86 -14.84 -0.57
N LEU A 403 32.48 -14.76 -1.85
CA LEU A 403 31.47 -13.83 -2.34
C LEU A 403 30.09 -14.13 -1.75
N LYS A 404 29.71 -15.41 -1.68
CA LYS A 404 28.43 -15.84 -1.09
C LYS A 404 28.28 -15.40 0.37
N VAL A 405 29.39 -15.34 1.11
CA VAL A 405 29.41 -14.87 2.51
C VAL A 405 29.51 -13.34 2.58
N CYS A 406 30.40 -12.74 1.79
CA CYS A 406 30.70 -11.31 1.80
C CYS A 406 29.53 -10.45 1.30
N SER A 407 28.84 -10.90 0.25
CA SER A 407 27.71 -10.20 -0.36
C SER A 407 26.70 -11.21 -0.95
N PRO A 408 25.78 -11.75 -0.12
CA PRO A 408 24.71 -12.63 -0.57
C PRO A 408 23.78 -11.96 -1.58
N ILE A 409 23.61 -10.63 -1.48
CA ILE A 409 22.82 -9.82 -2.42
C ILE A 409 23.45 -9.86 -3.81
N LEU A 410 24.76 -9.61 -3.91
CA LEU A 410 25.48 -9.67 -5.18
C LEU A 410 25.44 -11.08 -5.76
N TYR A 411 25.67 -12.10 -4.93
CA TYR A 411 25.55 -13.49 -5.37
C TYR A 411 24.15 -13.80 -5.91
N GLY A 412 23.09 -13.40 -5.20
CA GLY A 412 21.69 -13.60 -5.61
C GLY A 412 21.35 -12.91 -6.94
N ILE A 413 21.86 -11.70 -7.17
CA ILE A 413 21.70 -10.97 -8.43
C ILE A 413 22.46 -11.68 -9.56
N LEU A 414 23.70 -12.11 -9.32
CA LEU A 414 24.52 -12.81 -10.31
C LEU A 414 23.91 -14.15 -10.75
N THR A 415 23.20 -14.83 -9.84
CA THR A 415 22.51 -16.09 -10.12
C THR A 415 21.07 -15.93 -10.60
N SER A 416 20.58 -14.69 -10.73
CA SER A 416 19.19 -14.43 -11.11
C SER A 416 18.91 -14.74 -12.59
N SER A 417 17.68 -15.16 -12.89
CA SER A 417 17.26 -15.53 -14.25
C SER A 417 17.20 -14.35 -15.22
N PHE A 418 17.01 -13.12 -14.72
CA PHE A 418 16.89 -11.93 -15.55
C PHE A 418 18.24 -11.34 -15.96
N LEU A 419 19.33 -11.62 -15.23
CA LEU A 419 20.61 -10.96 -15.46
C LEU A 419 21.22 -11.24 -16.85
N PRO A 420 21.17 -12.48 -17.41
CA PRO A 420 21.66 -12.72 -18.77
C PRO A 420 20.98 -11.80 -19.77
N VAL A 421 19.64 -11.76 -19.76
CA VAL A 421 18.83 -10.91 -20.66
C VAL A 421 19.18 -9.43 -20.49
N LEU A 422 19.27 -8.95 -19.25
CA LEU A 422 19.63 -7.57 -18.96
C LEU A 422 21.02 -7.20 -19.47
N SER A 423 22.00 -8.10 -19.35
CA SER A 423 23.37 -7.87 -19.80
C SER A 423 23.50 -7.77 -21.33
N TYR A 424 22.63 -8.46 -22.07
CA TYR A 424 22.53 -8.34 -23.52
C TYR A 424 21.89 -7.00 -23.93
N ASP A 425 20.85 -6.57 -23.21
CA ASP A 425 20.12 -5.32 -23.49
C ASP A 425 20.89 -4.06 -23.05
N ASP A 426 21.90 -4.18 -22.19
CA ASP A 426 22.65 -3.04 -21.66
C ASP A 426 23.50 -2.36 -22.74
N LYS A 427 23.13 -1.12 -23.06
CA LYS A 427 23.79 -0.25 -24.04
C LYS A 427 24.72 0.79 -23.41
N THR A 428 25.01 0.69 -22.11
CA THR A 428 25.88 1.65 -21.43
C THR A 428 27.31 1.63 -21.99
N PRO A 429 27.88 2.80 -22.37
CA PRO A 429 29.24 2.88 -22.88
C PRO A 429 30.26 2.58 -21.76
N GLY A 430 31.24 1.71 -22.02
CA GLY A 430 32.24 1.28 -21.03
C GLY A 430 31.81 0.13 -20.12
N LYS A 431 30.75 -0.61 -20.49
CA LYS A 431 30.21 -1.72 -19.69
C LYS A 431 31.23 -2.81 -19.37
N ILE A 432 31.15 -3.33 -18.16
CA ILE A 432 31.86 -4.56 -17.75
C ILE A 432 31.08 -5.74 -18.37
N PRO A 433 31.68 -6.53 -19.28
CA PRO A 433 30.99 -7.68 -19.85
C PRO A 433 30.80 -8.73 -18.75
N LEU A 434 29.57 -8.90 -18.27
CA LEU A 434 29.26 -9.90 -17.23
C LEU A 434 29.22 -11.33 -17.78
N TYR A 435 29.00 -11.50 -19.09
CA TYR A 435 28.89 -12.80 -19.74
C TYR A 435 29.85 -12.91 -20.93
N ARG A 436 30.43 -14.09 -21.09
CA ARG A 436 31.22 -14.52 -22.26
C ARG A 436 30.71 -15.90 -22.68
N ASP A 437 30.35 -16.05 -23.96
CA ASP A 437 29.81 -17.29 -24.53
C ASP A 437 28.59 -17.86 -23.79
N GLY A 438 27.73 -16.99 -23.25
CA GLY A 438 26.51 -17.38 -22.50
C GLY A 438 26.77 -17.83 -21.06
N LEU A 439 28.01 -17.83 -20.60
CA LEU A 439 28.39 -18.12 -19.21
C LEU A 439 28.84 -16.85 -18.50
N LEU A 440 28.58 -16.79 -17.19
CA LEU A 440 29.07 -15.70 -16.34
C LEU A 440 30.61 -15.69 -16.38
N ILE A 441 31.21 -14.51 -16.46
CA ILE A 441 32.67 -14.38 -16.39
C ILE A 441 33.21 -14.94 -15.06
N PRO A 442 34.46 -15.45 -15.02
CA PRO A 442 35.06 -15.94 -13.78
C PRO A 442 35.04 -14.89 -12.66
N TYR A 443 34.87 -15.32 -11.42
CA TYR A 443 34.81 -14.42 -10.26
C TYR A 443 36.09 -13.60 -10.08
N SER A 444 37.25 -14.12 -10.48
CA SER A 444 38.51 -13.38 -10.50
C SER A 444 38.50 -12.19 -11.47
N GLU A 445 37.83 -12.33 -12.62
CA GLU A 445 37.66 -11.27 -13.61
C GLU A 445 36.59 -10.27 -13.16
N LEU A 446 35.46 -10.77 -12.62
CA LEU A 446 34.37 -9.93 -12.11
C LEU A 446 34.80 -9.02 -10.95
N LEU A 447 35.53 -9.58 -9.97
CA LEU A 447 36.03 -8.86 -8.81
C LEU A 447 37.38 -8.17 -9.09
N LEU A 448 37.95 -8.32 -10.30
CA LEU A 448 39.28 -7.80 -10.64
C LEU A 448 40.35 -8.18 -9.61
N LEU A 449 40.36 -9.46 -9.23
CA LEU A 449 41.28 -10.04 -8.23
C LEU A 449 42.19 -11.07 -8.88
N ARG A 450 43.51 -10.84 -8.81
CA ARG A 450 44.49 -11.80 -9.30
C ARG A 450 45.06 -12.62 -8.15
N ARG A 451 45.09 -13.94 -8.34
CA ARG A 451 45.70 -14.89 -7.39
C ARG A 451 47.14 -14.49 -7.02
N THR A 452 47.93 -14.07 -8.00
CA THR A 452 49.34 -13.67 -7.82
C THR A 452 49.50 -12.43 -6.94
N GLU A 453 48.57 -11.48 -7.01
CA GLU A 453 48.58 -10.24 -6.22
C GLU A 453 48.24 -10.50 -4.75
N ILE A 454 47.27 -11.37 -4.48
CA ILE A 454 46.92 -11.77 -3.12
C ILE A 454 48.07 -12.59 -2.51
N TYR A 455 48.65 -13.50 -3.30
CA TYR A 455 49.78 -14.33 -2.87
C TYR A 455 51.02 -13.50 -2.54
N SER A 456 51.37 -12.53 -3.40
CA SER A 456 52.51 -11.64 -3.14
C SER A 456 52.25 -10.76 -1.92
N SER A 457 51.03 -10.24 -1.76
CA SER A 457 50.62 -9.43 -0.61
C SER A 457 50.69 -10.20 0.71
N ALA A 458 50.32 -11.48 0.72
CA ALA A 458 50.50 -12.37 1.88
C ALA A 458 51.99 -12.66 2.15
N ARG A 459 52.77 -12.92 1.10
CA ARG A 459 54.20 -13.24 1.19
C ARG A 459 55.05 -12.07 1.69
N ILE A 460 54.76 -10.85 1.26
CA ILE A 460 55.49 -9.63 1.69
C ILE A 460 55.39 -9.42 3.20
N LYS A 461 54.29 -9.85 3.83
CA LYS A 461 54.09 -9.75 5.29
C LYS A 461 54.88 -10.80 6.08
N LEU A 462 55.46 -11.81 5.43
CA LEU A 462 56.26 -12.84 6.10
C LEU A 462 57.60 -12.25 6.57
N PRO A 463 58.09 -12.62 7.77
CA PRO A 463 59.42 -12.21 8.22
C PRO A 463 60.52 -12.63 7.24
N PHE A 464 61.56 -11.83 7.05
CA PHE A 464 62.62 -12.09 6.07
C PHE A 464 63.41 -13.40 6.29
N TRP A 465 63.34 -13.98 7.49
CA TRP A 465 63.94 -15.28 7.81
C TRP A 465 63.19 -16.47 7.20
N TYR A 466 61.93 -16.29 6.77
CA TYR A 466 61.12 -17.34 6.12
C TYR A 466 61.58 -17.68 4.70
N THR A 467 62.42 -16.84 4.09
CA THR A 467 63.02 -17.04 2.77
C THR A 467 64.33 -17.81 2.78
N ILE A 468 64.84 -18.21 3.96
CA ILE A 468 66.10 -18.97 4.10
C ILE A 468 65.78 -20.49 4.22
N PRO A 469 66.24 -21.35 3.27
CA PRO A 469 65.81 -22.75 3.16
C PRO A 469 66.02 -23.64 4.40
N VAL A 470 66.99 -23.29 5.27
CA VAL A 470 67.44 -24.16 6.36
C VAL A 470 66.58 -24.00 7.63
N PHE A 471 65.97 -22.83 7.86
CA PHE A 471 65.16 -22.55 9.05
C PHE A 471 63.68 -22.97 8.89
N SER A 472 63.19 -23.07 7.66
CA SER A 472 61.79 -23.43 7.38
C SER A 472 61.47 -24.90 7.67
N TRP A 473 62.44 -25.80 7.47
CA TRP A 473 62.26 -27.25 7.66
C TRP A 473 62.12 -27.65 9.14
N ILE A 474 62.87 -27.00 10.04
CA ILE A 474 62.91 -27.34 11.47
C ILE A 474 61.61 -26.89 12.19
N VAL A 475 61.06 -25.72 11.83
CA VAL A 475 59.84 -25.19 12.48
C VAL A 475 58.57 -25.89 11.96
N ALA A 476 58.53 -26.27 10.67
CA ALA A 476 57.39 -26.97 10.06
C ALA A 476 57.13 -28.36 10.67
N ALA A 477 58.16 -29.03 11.20
CA ALA A 477 58.04 -30.33 11.85
C ALA A 477 57.41 -30.25 13.25
N ILE A 478 57.55 -29.12 13.95
CA ILE A 478 57.13 -28.93 15.35
C ILE A 478 55.69 -28.37 15.45
N LYS A 479 55.21 -27.64 14.43
CA LYS A 479 53.91 -26.93 14.44
C LYS A 479 52.77 -27.60 13.66
N ARG A 480 52.89 -28.87 13.25
CA ARG A 480 51.83 -29.58 12.50
C ARG A 480 50.55 -29.70 13.34
N LYS A 481 49.54 -28.86 13.05
CA LYS A 481 48.20 -28.96 13.65
C LYS A 481 47.54 -30.30 13.31
N SER A 482 46.75 -30.82 14.26
CA SER A 482 45.97 -32.05 14.12
C SER A 482 45.02 -31.99 12.92
N LYS A 483 44.83 -33.14 12.24
CA LYS A 483 43.95 -33.33 11.08
C LYS A 483 42.49 -32.95 11.38
N GLU A 484 42.07 -33.06 12.63
CA GLU A 484 40.74 -32.65 13.15
C GLU A 484 40.55 -31.13 13.10
N GLN A 485 41.60 -30.38 13.45
CA GLN A 485 41.59 -28.93 13.55
C GLN A 485 41.65 -28.28 12.15
N ARG A 486 42.37 -28.93 11.22
CA ARG A 486 42.37 -28.57 9.79
C ARG A 486 40.99 -28.71 9.13
N ARG A 487 40.19 -29.71 9.53
CA ARG A 487 38.80 -29.85 9.04
C ARG A 487 37.90 -28.72 9.51
N ARG A 488 37.93 -28.38 10.81
CA ARG A 488 37.18 -27.25 11.38
C ARG A 488 37.61 -25.90 10.81
N ASP A 489 38.89 -25.72 10.53
CA ASP A 489 39.42 -24.48 9.92
C ASP A 489 39.09 -24.36 8.43
N SER A 490 38.82 -25.47 7.73
CA SER A 490 38.45 -25.48 6.30
C SER A 490 36.97 -25.25 6.01
N GLU A 491 36.10 -25.40 7.02
CA GLU A 491 34.64 -25.23 6.87
C GLU A 491 34.21 -23.75 6.88
N LYS A 492 34.92 -22.87 7.59
CA LYS A 492 34.62 -21.43 7.66
C LYS A 492 35.39 -20.62 6.60
N SER A 493 34.68 -19.71 5.93
CA SER A 493 35.25 -18.80 4.92
C SER A 493 36.27 -17.83 5.54
N ALA A 494 37.28 -17.39 4.79
CA ALA A 494 38.25 -16.41 5.27
C ALA A 494 37.57 -15.08 5.67
N THR A 495 36.56 -14.66 4.90
CA THR A 495 35.71 -13.51 5.18
C THR A 495 34.93 -13.66 6.48
N GLU A 496 34.35 -14.84 6.71
CA GLU A 496 33.57 -15.14 7.93
C GLU A 496 34.44 -15.00 9.19
N LYS A 497 35.67 -15.53 9.14
CA LYS A 497 36.63 -15.41 10.25
C LYS A 497 36.99 -13.95 10.56
N VAL A 498 37.15 -13.11 9.53
CA VAL A 498 37.46 -11.68 9.73
C VAL A 498 36.26 -10.92 10.30
N LEU A 499 35.05 -11.20 9.81
CA LEU A 499 33.83 -10.57 10.33
C LEU A 499 33.55 -10.96 11.79
N GLU A 500 33.76 -12.22 12.16
CA GLU A 500 33.69 -12.67 13.56
C GLU A 500 34.74 -11.97 14.44
N ASP A 501 35.99 -11.90 13.99
CA ASP A 501 37.08 -11.22 14.70
C ASP A 501 36.77 -9.72 14.92
N GLU A 502 36.19 -9.04 13.92
CA GLU A 502 35.79 -7.63 14.02
C GLU A 502 34.61 -7.41 14.97
N LYS A 503 33.58 -8.27 14.90
CA LYS A 503 32.45 -8.25 15.84
C LYS A 503 32.92 -8.48 17.28
N ASN A 504 33.84 -9.43 17.49
CA ASN A 504 34.41 -9.71 18.81
C ASN A 504 35.22 -8.53 19.36
N LYS A 505 36.02 -7.85 18.51
CA LYS A 505 36.74 -6.63 18.91
C LYS A 505 35.80 -5.47 19.24
N ALA A 506 34.73 -5.30 18.46
CA ALA A 506 33.72 -4.27 18.72
C ALA A 506 32.99 -4.52 20.04
N ALA A 507 32.61 -5.78 20.32
CA ALA A 507 32.00 -6.18 21.58
C ALA A 507 32.95 -5.97 22.78
N ALA A 508 34.23 -6.31 22.64
CA ALA A 508 35.23 -6.08 23.67
C ALA A 508 35.41 -4.57 23.96
N LYS A 509 35.48 -3.74 22.91
CA LYS A 509 35.57 -2.27 23.04
C LYS A 509 34.33 -1.67 23.70
N GLN A 510 33.14 -2.16 23.36
CA GLN A 510 31.88 -1.74 23.99
C GLN A 510 31.87 -2.10 25.49
N THR A 511 32.32 -3.30 25.83
CA THR A 511 32.41 -3.76 27.22
C THR A 511 33.40 -2.93 28.04
N GLU A 512 34.53 -2.54 27.44
CA GLU A 512 35.53 -1.66 28.07
C GLU A 512 34.97 -0.24 28.31
N LEU A 513 34.25 0.32 27.34
CA LEU A 513 33.60 1.62 27.46
C LEU A 513 32.50 1.61 28.52
N ASP A 514 31.70 0.54 28.57
CA ASP A 514 30.62 0.40 29.55
C ASP A 514 31.14 0.17 30.97
N ALA A 515 32.34 -0.39 31.12
CA ALA A 515 33.04 -0.51 32.41
C ALA A 515 33.62 0.84 32.90
N LYS A 516 34.10 1.71 31.99
CA LYS A 516 34.65 3.04 32.33
C LYS A 516 33.59 4.05 32.78
N ASP A 517 32.33 3.81 32.45
CA ASP A 517 31.20 4.72 32.70
C ASP A 517 30.39 4.43 33.97
N GLY A 518 30.82 3.45 34.79
CA GLY A 518 30.16 3.10 36.04
C GLY A 518 30.17 4.23 37.08
N ALA A 519 28.96 4.63 37.53
CA ALA A 519 28.61 5.47 38.70
C ALA A 519 28.31 6.98 38.52
N ASP A 520 28.42 7.60 37.33
CA ASP A 520 28.08 9.03 37.12
C ASP A 520 26.79 9.20 36.27
N PRO A 521 25.78 9.98 36.71
CA PRO A 521 24.55 10.22 35.93
C PRO A 521 24.77 10.84 34.54
N LYS A 522 25.83 11.64 34.33
CA LYS A 522 26.17 12.14 32.97
C LYS A 522 26.73 11.03 32.08
N LYS A 523 27.43 10.05 32.66
CA LYS A 523 27.97 8.88 31.97
C LYS A 523 26.91 7.82 31.71
N ALA A 524 25.90 7.72 32.59
CA ALA A 524 24.71 6.88 32.36
C ALA A 524 23.95 7.29 31.08
N ARG A 525 23.71 8.60 30.87
CA ARG A 525 23.10 9.11 29.63
C ARG A 525 23.93 8.76 28.38
N LYS A 526 25.27 8.82 28.45
CA LYS A 526 26.14 8.44 27.34
C LYS A 526 26.01 6.95 27.02
N LYS A 527 25.99 6.11 28.06
CA LYS A 527 25.80 4.66 27.92
C LYS A 527 24.48 4.33 27.24
N GLU A 528 23.38 4.94 27.67
CA GLU A 528 22.07 4.75 27.05
C GLU A 528 22.04 5.21 25.58
N LEU A 529 22.69 6.34 25.26
CA LEU A 529 22.81 6.82 23.88
C LEU A 529 23.64 5.87 23.00
N ARG A 530 24.69 5.25 23.53
CA ARG A 530 25.46 4.22 22.82
C ARG A 530 24.62 2.98 22.53
N HIS A 531 23.82 2.51 23.50
CA HIS A 531 22.90 1.39 23.28
C HIS A 531 21.81 1.72 22.26
N ALA A 532 21.22 2.92 22.32
CA ALA A 532 20.25 3.38 21.34
C ALA A 532 20.88 3.48 19.93
N ALA A 533 22.12 3.97 19.82
CA ALA A 533 22.85 3.99 18.55
C ALA A 533 23.16 2.58 18.02
N ALA A 534 23.51 1.62 18.89
CA ALA A 534 23.70 0.21 18.49
C ALA A 534 22.41 -0.44 17.99
N ASN A 535 21.27 -0.11 18.59
CA ASN A 535 19.96 -0.54 18.10
C ASN A 535 19.65 0.06 16.72
N VAL A 536 19.92 1.35 16.50
CA VAL A 536 19.74 1.99 15.20
C VAL A 536 20.69 1.39 14.15
N GLU A 537 21.95 1.13 14.49
CA GLU A 537 22.92 0.46 13.60
C GLU A 537 22.41 -0.90 13.12
N SER A 538 21.85 -1.72 14.02
CA SER A 538 21.29 -3.03 13.67
C SER A 538 20.11 -2.97 12.67
N GLN A 539 19.45 -1.81 12.57
CA GLN A 539 18.34 -1.57 11.65
C GLN A 539 18.78 -0.98 10.31
N ILE A 540 19.94 -0.33 10.25
CA ILE A 540 20.43 0.36 9.04
C ILE A 540 21.48 -0.50 8.31
N VAL A 541 22.34 -1.20 9.05
CA VAL A 541 23.46 -1.97 8.48
C VAL A 541 23.04 -3.44 8.28
N PRO A 542 23.25 -4.01 7.08
CA PRO A 542 23.01 -5.45 6.83
C PRO A 542 23.84 -6.34 7.76
N GLY A 543 23.30 -7.47 8.22
CA GLY A 543 23.96 -8.35 9.22
C GLY A 543 25.30 -8.96 8.78
N ASN A 544 25.58 -8.98 7.48
CA ASN A 544 26.81 -9.42 6.82
C ASN A 544 27.79 -8.26 6.49
N SER A 545 27.46 -7.03 6.90
CA SER A 545 28.26 -5.83 6.68
C SER A 545 28.63 -5.17 8.02
N THR A 546 29.49 -4.16 7.97
CA THR A 546 29.89 -3.34 9.12
C THR A 546 29.63 -1.87 8.82
N ILE A 547 29.44 -1.06 9.85
CA ILE A 547 29.17 0.39 9.68
C ILE A 547 30.29 1.10 8.90
N ASP A 548 31.54 0.69 9.13
CA ASP A 548 32.70 1.24 8.44
C ASP A 548 32.69 0.88 6.95
N ARG A 549 32.28 -0.34 6.63
CA ARG A 549 32.16 -0.80 5.24
C ARG A 549 31.08 -0.05 4.47
N GLU A 550 29.90 0.12 5.05
CA GLU A 550 28.83 0.88 4.40
C GLU A 550 29.23 2.35 4.22
N LEU A 551 29.94 2.94 5.19
CA LEU A 551 30.49 4.30 5.06
C LEU A 551 31.43 4.44 3.87
N ASP A 552 32.40 3.53 3.72
CA ASP A 552 33.35 3.56 2.61
C ASP A 552 32.64 3.39 1.26
N SER A 553 31.65 2.50 1.19
CA SER A 553 30.82 2.27 0.00
C SER A 553 30.05 3.52 -0.43
N TYR A 554 29.31 4.16 0.49
CA TYR A 554 28.58 5.39 0.18
C TYR A 554 29.52 6.57 -0.10
N MET A 555 30.68 6.64 0.56
CA MET A 555 31.71 7.65 0.31
C MET A 555 32.15 7.66 -1.15
N GLN A 556 32.46 6.48 -1.70
CA GLN A 556 32.85 6.35 -3.11
C GLN A 556 31.72 6.72 -4.08
N GLU A 557 30.47 6.58 -3.65
CA GLU A 557 29.30 6.86 -4.49
C GLU A 557 28.94 8.35 -4.54
N TRP A 558 29.17 9.11 -3.46
CA TRP A 558 28.89 10.55 -3.43
C TRP A 558 30.10 11.42 -3.78
N ASN A 559 31.33 10.92 -3.58
CA ASN A 559 32.55 11.66 -3.90
C ASN A 559 33.07 11.31 -5.30
N ASP A 560 32.79 12.17 -6.28
CA ASP A 560 33.20 11.99 -7.68
C ASP A 560 34.61 12.55 -8.01
N ARG A 561 35.38 12.96 -6.98
CA ARG A 561 36.70 13.58 -7.19
C ARG A 561 37.76 12.56 -7.56
N ILE A 562 38.44 12.80 -8.68
CA ILE A 562 39.46 11.91 -9.23
C ILE A 562 40.82 12.09 -8.54
N SER A 563 41.16 13.31 -8.10
CA SER A 563 42.44 13.56 -7.43
C SER A 563 42.38 13.15 -5.96
N LYS A 564 43.34 12.32 -5.53
CA LYS A 564 43.40 11.78 -4.16
C LYS A 564 43.34 12.86 -3.09
N GLN A 565 44.08 13.96 -3.27
CA GLN A 565 44.10 15.05 -2.30
C GLN A 565 42.73 15.75 -2.18
N ALA A 566 42.09 16.09 -3.31
CA ALA A 566 40.78 16.74 -3.27
C ALA A 566 39.66 15.79 -2.80
N HIS A 567 39.82 14.48 -3.04
CA HIS A 567 38.94 13.45 -2.51
C HIS A 567 39.01 13.42 -0.99
N ASP A 568 40.23 13.34 -0.42
CA ASP A 568 40.46 13.25 1.02
C ASP A 568 40.06 14.56 1.73
N ASP A 569 40.37 15.73 1.15
CA ASP A 569 39.99 17.03 1.70
C ASP A 569 38.46 17.19 1.80
N LEU A 570 37.72 16.82 0.75
CA LEU A 570 36.26 16.90 0.75
C LEU A 570 35.62 15.96 1.78
N VAL A 571 36.18 14.76 1.95
CA VAL A 571 35.73 13.79 2.95
C VAL A 571 35.94 14.35 4.36
N GLU A 572 37.09 14.97 4.63
CA GLU A 572 37.36 15.56 5.95
C GLU A 572 36.49 16.79 6.22
N ASP A 573 36.25 17.65 5.23
CA ASP A 573 35.34 18.79 5.35
C ASP A 573 33.90 18.35 5.67
N ILE A 574 33.41 17.29 5.03
CA ILE A 574 32.09 16.74 5.32
C ILE A 574 32.07 16.04 6.69
N ASN A 575 33.10 15.28 7.03
CA ASN A 575 33.21 14.61 8.32
C ASN A 575 33.31 15.60 9.50
N THR A 576 33.97 16.74 9.31
CA THR A 576 34.03 17.82 10.31
C THR A 576 32.67 18.50 10.46
N LEU A 577 31.99 18.80 9.35
CA LEU A 577 30.62 19.34 9.37
C LEU A 577 29.65 18.40 10.12
N ILE A 578 29.66 17.10 9.81
CA ILE A 578 28.81 16.12 10.50
C ILE A 578 29.19 16.04 11.98
N ARG A 579 30.48 16.05 12.33
CA ARG A 579 30.95 16.04 13.73
C ARG A 579 30.40 17.24 14.51
N ASP A 580 30.51 18.44 13.96
CA ASP A 580 30.07 19.66 14.63
C ASP A 580 28.55 19.73 14.75
N TYR A 581 27.83 19.35 13.70
CA TYR A 581 26.38 19.25 13.72
C TYR A 581 25.90 18.21 14.76
N THR A 582 26.48 17.01 14.75
CA THR A 582 26.16 15.92 15.68
C THR A 582 26.47 16.32 17.12
N ARG A 583 27.60 17.00 17.36
CA ARG A 583 27.97 17.50 18.69
C ARG A 583 26.98 18.54 19.19
N LYS A 584 26.46 19.41 18.31
CA LYS A 584 25.45 20.42 18.66
C LYS A 584 24.09 19.76 18.95
N THR A 585 23.66 18.80 18.15
CA THR A 585 22.37 18.10 18.33
C THR A 585 22.38 17.18 19.54
N LEU A 586 23.51 16.51 19.84
CA LEU A 586 23.68 15.69 21.04
C LEU A 586 23.47 16.46 22.35
N ARG A 587 23.73 17.77 22.38
CA ARG A 587 23.49 18.60 23.57
C ARG A 587 22.00 18.68 23.91
N SER A 588 21.12 18.71 22.90
CA SER A 588 19.67 18.81 23.05
C SER A 588 18.91 17.48 22.92
N LEU A 589 19.57 16.41 22.46
CA LEU A 589 18.95 15.10 22.22
C LEU A 589 18.69 14.33 23.53
N LYS A 590 17.43 14.03 23.83
CA LYS A 590 17.06 13.06 24.88
C LYS A 590 17.23 11.64 24.35
N THR A 591 17.64 10.70 25.20
CA THR A 591 17.94 9.31 24.81
C THR A 591 16.76 8.60 24.16
N GLU A 592 15.54 8.83 24.67
CA GLU A 592 14.29 8.26 24.16
C GLU A 592 13.96 8.68 22.71
N ASN A 593 14.57 9.77 22.22
CA ASN A 593 14.30 10.32 20.90
C ASN A 593 15.31 9.86 19.83
N LEU A 594 16.31 9.03 20.18
CA LEU A 594 17.27 8.52 19.21
C LEU A 594 16.70 7.27 18.50
N THR A 595 15.88 7.51 17.49
CA THR A 595 15.31 6.48 16.60
C THR A 595 15.91 6.58 15.20
N ARG A 596 15.76 5.54 14.38
CA ARG A 596 16.15 5.54 12.95
C ARG A 596 15.56 6.76 12.21
N ASP A 597 14.27 7.04 12.45
CA ASP A 597 13.57 8.18 11.86
C ASP A 597 14.20 9.52 12.27
N ARG A 598 14.59 9.65 13.55
CA ARG A 598 15.24 10.88 14.01
C ARG A 598 16.59 11.07 13.35
N VAL A 599 17.41 10.02 13.23
CA VAL A 599 18.70 10.08 12.55
C VAL A 599 18.53 10.46 11.07
N ALA A 600 17.56 9.85 10.38
CA ALA A 600 17.24 10.18 8.99
C ALA A 600 16.82 11.65 8.82
N SER A 601 15.97 12.19 9.72
CA SER A 601 15.55 13.60 9.68
C SER A 601 16.70 14.57 9.93
N LEU A 602 17.66 14.19 10.78
CA LEU A 602 18.85 15.00 11.06
C LEU A 602 19.84 14.98 9.90
N ALA A 603 19.97 13.83 9.22
CA ALA A 603 20.79 13.71 8.03
C ALA A 603 20.20 14.53 6.87
N GLU A 604 18.89 14.47 6.66
CA GLU A 604 18.16 15.25 5.65
C GLU A 604 18.35 16.76 5.84
N ALA A 605 18.13 17.25 7.07
CA ALA A 605 18.35 18.66 7.40
C ALA A 605 19.81 19.11 7.18
N LEU A 606 20.78 18.19 7.27
CA LEU A 606 22.18 18.50 6.99
C LEU A 606 22.43 18.56 5.49
N VAL A 607 21.92 17.59 4.71
CA VAL A 607 22.07 17.53 3.24
C VAL A 607 21.48 18.77 2.56
N ASP A 608 20.35 19.28 3.05
CA ASP A 608 19.67 20.47 2.50
C ASP A 608 20.43 21.79 2.77
N THR A 609 21.56 21.74 3.48
CA THR A 609 22.37 22.94 3.75
C THR A 609 23.04 23.43 2.45
N PRO A 610 23.08 24.75 2.17
CA PRO A 610 23.66 25.30 0.93
C PRO A 610 25.09 24.83 0.61
N SER A 611 25.88 24.48 1.64
CA SER A 611 27.23 23.95 1.50
C SER A 611 27.28 22.55 0.86
N LEU A 612 26.29 21.70 1.12
CA LEU A 612 26.23 20.32 0.64
C LEU A 612 25.40 20.17 -0.65
N MET A 613 24.56 21.16 -0.98
CA MET A 613 23.81 21.24 -2.26
C MET A 613 24.67 21.09 -3.52
N LYS A 614 25.97 21.37 -3.43
CA LYS A 614 26.93 21.26 -4.55
C LYS A 614 27.39 19.82 -4.85
N VAL A 615 27.12 18.86 -3.95
CA VAL A 615 27.43 17.44 -4.16
C VAL A 615 26.37 16.85 -5.08
N LYS A 616 26.77 16.03 -6.07
CA LYS A 616 25.82 15.53 -7.09
C LYS A 616 24.90 14.43 -6.58
N ASN A 617 25.42 13.46 -5.81
CA ASN A 617 24.66 12.30 -5.35
C ASN A 617 24.15 12.50 -3.91
N HIS A 618 23.10 13.33 -3.79
CA HIS A 618 22.42 13.62 -2.51
C HIS A 618 21.90 12.37 -1.77
N PRO A 619 21.28 11.38 -2.44
CA PRO A 619 20.80 10.18 -1.77
C PRO A 619 21.92 9.36 -1.10
N ALA A 620 23.05 9.16 -1.78
CA ALA A 620 24.20 8.46 -1.21
C ALA A 620 24.84 9.26 -0.06
N LEU A 621 24.93 10.59 -0.19
CA LEU A 621 25.43 11.47 0.86
C LEU A 621 24.53 11.41 2.12
N LYS A 622 23.21 11.40 1.96
CA LYS A 622 22.26 11.23 3.08
C LYS A 622 22.54 9.95 3.87
N ARG A 623 22.69 8.82 3.18
CA ARG A 623 23.03 7.53 3.82
C ARG A 623 24.39 7.54 4.50
N TYR A 624 25.39 8.14 3.87
CA TYR A 624 26.71 8.33 4.48
C TYR A 624 26.61 9.12 5.80
N ILE A 625 25.87 10.22 5.80
CA ILE A 625 25.66 11.06 6.98
C ILE A 625 24.93 10.29 8.09
N GLU A 626 23.86 9.54 7.76
CA GLU A 626 23.13 8.70 8.72
C GLU A 626 24.07 7.72 9.44
N LEU A 627 24.86 6.97 8.66
CA LEU A 627 25.82 6.00 9.20
C LEU A 627 26.92 6.68 10.01
N TYR A 628 27.42 7.83 9.57
CA TYR A 628 28.51 8.53 10.25
C TYR A 628 28.03 9.13 11.58
N MET A 629 26.81 9.66 11.62
CA MET A 629 26.17 10.08 12.87
C MET A 629 26.06 8.92 13.87
N VAL A 630 25.57 7.76 13.42
CA VAL A 630 25.46 6.56 14.28
C VAL A 630 26.85 6.12 14.79
N LYS A 631 27.87 6.11 13.93
CA LYS A 631 29.26 5.80 14.30
C LYS A 631 29.82 6.75 15.36
N LEU A 632 29.56 8.05 15.22
CA LEU A 632 29.99 9.07 16.19
C LEU A 632 29.30 8.88 17.55
N ILE A 633 27.99 8.61 17.56
CA ILE A 633 27.23 8.42 18.80
C ILE A 633 27.65 7.13 19.51
N LYS A 634 27.86 6.04 18.77
CA LYS A 634 28.34 4.76 19.31
C LYS A 634 29.72 4.87 19.95
N ASN A 635 30.60 5.70 19.38
CA ASN A 635 31.97 5.89 19.88
C ASN A 635 32.11 7.13 20.79
N LEU A 636 31.03 7.58 21.43
CA LEU A 636 31.10 8.70 22.37
C LEU A 636 32.08 8.39 23.52
N PRO A 637 33.09 9.26 23.74
CA PRO A 637 34.10 9.08 24.79
C PRO A 637 33.57 9.37 26.19
#